data_AF-A0A7W6HZ29-F1
#
_entry.id   AF-A0A7W6HZ29-F1
#
_cell.length_a   1.000
_cell.length_b   1.000
_cell.length_c   1.000
_cell.angle_alpha   90.00
_cell.angle_beta   90.00
_cell.angle_gamma   90.00
#
_symmetry.space_group_name_H-M   'P 1'
#
loop_
_entity.id
_entity.type
_entity.pdbx_description
1 polymer ?
#
loop_
_entity_poly.entity_id
_entity_poly.type
_entity_poly.pdbx_seq_one_letter_code
_entity_poly.pdbx_strand_id
1 'polypeptide(L)'
;MLYNRELSWLSFNERVMQEAQDKSVPLIQRLRFLGIYSNNQDEFFKVRVANLERLDKKKKEKDKKLSGNLTSLELQRKVSEKVCESQKEFENTYTQILDEMVSHHIYVVHENALDENEKQFCRQYFSEKISPLLVPLMLRKSVRLPYLQDERIYHAVKMVNKNSTKNNRYAIIEIPHNSLSPRFIVLPSPNDNTRIIFIDDIIRLCLDDIFFMFSYDEISAYTFKFMRDAELTLDDDVSKSLVEKMEQGLNKRLYGRPVRLVYDEAMPGDLLNILTDKLGLSKSGNLTPGGRYHLMRDLMKFPKINPKLEYEEVSPLRHPAFKPFSSVIDVIRKQDILLNYPYHTFNHFIDFMREAAMDPHTDSIYITLYRTAERSKIINTLINAAKNGKKVVVLLELLARFDEARNIDNAEALRQAGVKVIYGIPGLKVHCKLALVKRREGSQLKGYVHVGTGNFNEDTAKIYSDFSLFTANRTVAEDAERVFEFLQNNYKQLDTDLLLVSPYNMRERFESLIDNEIKNAKDGKKAYIYVKCNSLTDERMIGLLYKASKAGVRVRLIVRGACCLMPEVKGLSDNIRAISIVDKYLEHARLILFYNGGKEKAFILSADWMTRNLSRRVEVGIPIQDKTILNTLKNTFSIQWKDKVKARNLNLEVINQRVSPSSPDETDLQTRSQVALYNFYASQNETQK
;
A
#
# COMPACT_ATOMS: atom_id res chain seq x y z
N MET A 1 -16.02 -4.81 23.69
CA MET A 1 -15.14 -3.64 23.81
C MET A 1 -14.15 -3.70 22.63
N LEU A 2 -14.13 -2.70 21.76
CA LEU A 2 -13.23 -2.62 20.60
C LEU A 2 -12.66 -1.21 20.51
N TYR A 3 -11.46 -1.07 19.97
CA TYR A 3 -10.93 0.23 19.58
C TYR A 3 -11.48 0.63 18.21
N ASN A 4 -11.64 1.93 17.97
CA ASN A 4 -12.18 2.40 16.69
C ASN A 4 -11.15 2.21 15.56
N ARG A 5 -11.62 1.77 14.40
CA ARG A 5 -10.79 1.40 13.25
C ARG A 5 -10.08 2.58 12.60
N GLU A 6 -10.75 3.73 12.50
CA GLU A 6 -10.21 4.94 11.89
C GLU A 6 -9.12 5.54 12.78
N LEU A 7 -9.35 5.61 14.10
CA LEU A 7 -8.33 6.04 15.07
C LEU A 7 -7.13 5.07 15.09
N SER A 8 -7.38 3.76 15.05
CA SER A 8 -6.33 2.74 14.94
C SER A 8 -5.48 2.89 13.68
N TRP A 9 -6.10 3.32 12.57
CA TRP A 9 -5.37 3.58 11.35
C TRP A 9 -4.54 4.88 11.40
N LEU A 10 -5.05 5.93 12.04
CA LEU A 10 -4.25 7.15 12.28
C LEU A 10 -3.02 6.84 13.15
N SER A 11 -3.19 6.01 14.20
CA SER A 11 -2.07 5.51 15.01
C SER A 11 -1.07 4.70 14.18
N PHE A 12 -1.52 3.93 13.17
CA PHE A 12 -0.60 3.31 12.22
C PHE A 12 0.19 4.35 11.42
N ASN A 13 -0.47 5.39 10.88
CA ASN A 13 0.23 6.39 10.08
C ASN A 13 1.20 7.22 10.95
N GLU A 14 0.88 7.46 12.21
CA GLU A 14 1.80 8.04 13.20
C GLU A 14 3.08 7.21 13.37
N ARG A 15 3.02 5.86 13.32
CA ARG A 15 4.24 5.03 13.31
C ARG A 15 5.08 5.21 12.06
N VAL A 16 4.48 5.56 10.92
CA VAL A 16 5.21 5.94 9.70
C VAL A 16 5.91 7.30 9.90
N MET A 17 5.26 8.26 10.56
CA MET A 17 5.88 9.53 10.95
C MET A 17 7.08 9.31 11.88
N GLN A 18 6.96 8.40 12.85
CA GLN A 18 8.06 8.06 13.76
C GLN A 18 9.30 7.56 13.02
N GLU A 19 9.17 6.89 11.87
CA GLU A 19 10.34 6.53 11.05
C GLU A 19 11.01 7.75 10.40
N ALA A 20 10.25 8.82 10.09
CA ALA A 20 10.82 10.09 9.66
C ALA A 20 11.51 10.86 10.81
N GLN A 21 11.09 10.63 12.06
CA GLN A 21 11.67 11.25 13.25
C GLN A 21 12.89 10.48 13.80
N ASP A 22 13.03 9.21 13.44
CA ASP A 22 14.08 8.33 13.95
C ASP A 22 15.44 8.61 13.31
N LYS A 23 16.39 9.16 14.09
CA LYS A 23 17.75 9.46 13.62
C LYS A 23 18.57 8.23 13.20
N SER A 24 18.17 7.01 13.59
CA SER A 24 18.79 5.77 13.08
C SER A 24 18.38 5.44 11.63
N VAL A 25 17.36 6.13 11.09
CA VAL A 25 16.98 6.06 9.68
C VAL A 25 17.83 7.05 8.88
N PRO A 26 18.43 6.63 7.75
CA PRO A 26 19.20 7.52 6.90
C PRO A 26 18.40 8.76 6.47
N LEU A 27 19.07 9.91 6.41
CA LEU A 27 18.42 11.22 6.28
C LEU A 27 17.45 11.32 5.10
N ILE A 28 17.84 10.84 3.92
CA ILE A 28 16.98 10.88 2.73
C ILE A 28 15.78 9.92 2.87
N GLN A 29 15.95 8.81 3.61
CA GLN A 29 14.87 7.86 3.85
C GLN A 29 13.84 8.43 4.82
N ARG A 30 14.24 9.24 5.81
CA ARG A 30 13.31 9.98 6.66
C ARG A 30 12.42 10.93 5.85
N LEU A 31 12.99 11.62 4.88
CA LEU A 31 12.24 12.47 3.96
C LEU A 31 11.25 11.65 3.10
N ARG A 32 11.67 10.48 2.61
CA ARG A 32 10.78 9.55 1.89
C ARG A 32 9.65 9.01 2.79
N PHE A 33 9.90 8.77 4.08
CA PHE A 33 8.86 8.39 5.05
C PHE A 33 7.82 9.49 5.26
N LEU A 34 8.20 10.78 5.26
CA LEU A 34 7.23 11.89 5.22
C LEU A 34 6.37 11.82 3.95
N GLY A 35 6.97 11.49 2.81
CA GLY A 35 6.23 11.24 1.58
C GLY A 35 5.23 10.08 1.69
N ILE A 36 5.64 8.96 2.28
CA ILE A 36 4.76 7.80 2.54
C ILE A 36 3.61 8.19 3.47
N TYR A 37 3.92 8.89 4.57
CA TYR A 37 2.93 9.40 5.51
C TYR A 37 1.89 10.28 4.79
N SER A 38 2.34 11.23 3.97
CA SER A 38 1.47 12.12 3.20
C SER A 38 0.60 11.36 2.20
N ASN A 39 1.16 10.37 1.50
CA ASN A 39 0.41 9.53 0.57
C ASN A 39 -0.69 8.73 1.27
N ASN A 40 -0.36 8.10 2.41
CA ASN A 40 -1.32 7.38 3.23
C ASN A 40 -2.44 8.30 3.71
N GLN A 41 -2.09 9.52 4.15
CA GLN A 41 -3.04 10.50 4.65
C GLN A 41 -4.02 10.94 3.56
N ASP A 42 -3.53 11.20 2.35
CA ASP A 42 -4.38 11.53 1.19
C ASP A 42 -5.37 10.37 0.88
N GLU A 43 -4.95 9.10 0.95
CA GLU A 43 -5.86 7.96 0.81
C GLU A 43 -6.90 7.87 1.94
N PHE A 44 -6.52 8.18 3.18
CA PHE A 44 -7.43 8.17 4.32
C PHE A 44 -8.56 9.18 4.16
N PHE A 45 -8.26 10.38 3.69
CA PHE A 45 -9.29 11.39 3.40
C PHE A 45 -10.22 10.94 2.27
N LYS A 46 -9.66 10.51 1.14
CA LYS A 46 -10.42 10.09 -0.04
C LYS A 46 -11.39 8.95 0.26
N VAL A 47 -10.98 7.98 1.08
CA VAL A 47 -11.77 6.77 1.29
C VAL A 47 -12.54 6.83 2.61
N ARG A 48 -11.91 7.22 3.71
CA ARG A 48 -12.50 7.01 5.04
C ARG A 48 -13.29 8.21 5.52
N VAL A 49 -12.72 9.41 5.40
CA VAL A 49 -13.42 10.64 5.81
C VAL A 49 -14.64 10.86 4.91
N ALA A 50 -14.50 10.68 3.60
CA ALA A 50 -15.63 10.73 2.67
C ALA A 50 -16.77 9.75 3.05
N ASN A 51 -16.44 8.54 3.52
CA ASN A 51 -17.45 7.58 4.00
C ASN A 51 -18.11 8.01 5.31
N LEU A 52 -17.38 8.64 6.24
CA LEU A 52 -17.94 9.17 7.49
C LEU A 52 -18.92 10.33 7.23
N GLU A 53 -18.59 11.24 6.29
CA GLU A 53 -19.48 12.34 5.92
C GLU A 53 -20.78 11.85 5.27
N ARG A 54 -20.71 10.77 4.48
CA ARG A 54 -21.89 10.15 3.85
C ARG A 54 -22.82 9.51 4.88
N LEU A 55 -22.27 8.86 5.91
CA LEU A 55 -23.05 8.28 7.01
C LEU A 55 -23.81 9.36 7.77
N ASP A 56 -23.20 10.54 7.97
CA ASP A 56 -23.84 11.66 8.67
C ASP A 56 -25.00 12.29 7.85
N LYS A 57 -24.90 12.30 6.52
CA LYS A 57 -25.98 12.78 5.63
C LYS A 57 -27.22 11.86 5.63
N LYS A 58 -27.08 10.59 6.04
CA LYS A 58 -28.21 9.65 6.15
C LYS A 58 -28.90 9.79 7.50
N LYS A 59 -30.02 10.52 7.55
CA LYS A 59 -30.81 10.82 8.77
C LYS A 59 -31.12 9.61 9.69
N LYS A 60 -31.20 8.38 9.17
CA LYS A 60 -31.46 7.16 9.96
C LYS A 60 -30.22 6.55 10.62
N GLU A 61 -29.02 7.00 10.29
CA GLU A 61 -27.75 6.41 10.75
C GLU A 61 -26.95 7.32 11.70
N LYS A 62 -27.46 8.54 11.98
CA LYS A 62 -26.76 9.56 12.76
C LYS A 62 -26.46 9.16 14.21
N ASP A 63 -27.41 8.46 14.84
CA ASP A 63 -27.31 8.01 16.24
C ASP A 63 -26.80 6.57 16.40
N LYS A 64 -26.45 5.91 15.28
CA LYS A 64 -25.92 4.54 15.32
C LYS A 64 -24.50 4.56 15.85
N LYS A 65 -24.25 3.89 16.97
CA LYS A 65 -22.90 3.70 17.50
C LYS A 65 -22.05 2.89 16.53
N LEU A 66 -20.92 3.46 16.13
CA LEU A 66 -19.88 2.81 15.33
C LEU A 66 -18.94 1.98 16.22
N SER A 67 -18.02 1.24 15.60
CA SER A 67 -16.96 0.51 16.32
C SER A 67 -16.26 1.42 17.33
N GLY A 68 -16.13 0.96 18.58
CA GLY A 68 -15.61 1.75 19.69
C GLY A 68 -16.65 2.57 20.46
N ASN A 69 -17.95 2.31 20.25
CA ASN A 69 -19.07 2.95 20.94
C ASN A 69 -19.15 4.48 20.74
N LEU A 70 -18.61 4.99 19.63
CA LEU A 70 -18.65 6.41 19.26
C LEU A 70 -19.78 6.66 18.26
N THR A 71 -20.44 7.81 18.36
CA THR A 71 -21.28 8.35 17.28
C THR A 71 -20.43 8.83 16.11
N SER A 72 -21.05 9.01 14.93
CA SER A 72 -20.36 9.54 13.74
C SER A 72 -19.72 10.91 14.02
N LEU A 73 -20.45 11.81 14.70
CA LEU A 73 -19.98 13.15 15.03
C LEU A 73 -18.80 13.16 16.01
N GLU A 74 -18.87 12.35 17.07
CA GLU A 74 -17.76 12.21 18.03
C GLU A 74 -16.51 11.65 17.35
N LEU A 75 -16.66 10.68 16.45
CA LEU A 75 -15.56 10.11 15.70
C LEU A 75 -14.94 11.15 14.76
N GLN A 76 -15.74 11.90 14.01
CA GLN A 76 -15.25 12.96 13.13
C GLN A 76 -14.46 14.01 13.91
N ARG A 77 -14.95 14.44 15.09
CA ARG A 77 -14.23 15.36 15.96
C ARG A 77 -12.86 14.81 16.37
N LYS A 78 -12.81 13.57 16.90
CA LYS A 78 -11.55 12.93 17.31
C LYS A 78 -10.58 12.73 16.15
N VAL A 79 -11.08 12.37 14.97
CA VAL A 79 -10.27 12.25 13.75
C VAL A 79 -9.71 13.61 13.37
N SER A 80 -10.52 14.67 13.37
CA SER A 80 -10.06 16.03 13.03
C SER A 80 -9.00 16.54 13.99
N GLU A 81 -9.17 16.31 15.29
CA GLU A 81 -8.19 16.68 16.33
C GLU A 81 -6.85 15.98 16.10
N LYS A 82 -6.85 14.64 15.97
CA LYS A 82 -5.63 13.86 15.74
C LYS A 82 -4.94 14.21 14.42
N VAL A 83 -5.70 14.51 13.37
CA VAL A 83 -5.15 14.98 12.08
C VAL A 83 -4.44 16.33 12.26
N CYS A 84 -5.05 17.28 12.98
CA CYS A 84 -4.48 18.60 13.21
C CYS A 84 -3.16 18.49 14.00
N GLU A 85 -3.13 17.68 15.05
CA GLU A 85 -1.91 17.37 15.79
C GLU A 85 -0.82 16.77 14.88
N SER A 86 -1.19 15.75 14.10
CA SER A 86 -0.23 15.07 13.22
C SER A 86 0.29 15.97 12.09
N GLN A 87 -0.49 16.98 11.67
CA GLN A 87 -0.05 17.98 10.68
C GLN A 87 1.03 18.90 11.26
N LYS A 88 0.88 19.35 12.51
CA LYS A 88 1.92 20.14 13.20
C LYS A 88 3.20 19.33 13.37
N GLU A 89 3.08 18.06 13.75
CA GLU A 89 4.23 17.16 13.86
C GLU A 89 4.91 16.94 12.50
N PHE A 90 4.14 16.81 11.41
CA PHE A 90 4.67 16.70 10.06
C PHE A 90 5.54 17.90 9.70
N GLU A 91 5.02 19.12 9.90
CA GLU A 91 5.72 20.36 9.57
C GLU A 91 7.00 20.51 10.39
N ASN A 92 6.94 20.27 11.69
CA ASN A 92 8.11 20.31 12.57
C ASN A 92 9.18 19.28 12.13
N THR A 93 8.76 18.05 11.83
CA THR A 93 9.68 16.98 11.38
C THR A 93 10.30 17.33 10.02
N TYR A 94 9.52 17.89 9.10
CA TYR A 94 9.99 18.32 7.80
C TYR A 94 11.08 19.41 7.92
N THR A 95 10.82 20.46 8.71
CA THR A 95 11.79 21.53 8.96
C THR A 95 13.08 20.97 9.59
N GLN A 96 12.97 20.12 10.60
CA GLN A 96 14.14 19.49 11.23
C GLN A 96 14.97 18.64 10.26
N ILE A 97 14.33 17.95 9.31
CA ILE A 97 15.05 17.19 8.28
C ILE A 97 15.76 18.13 7.32
N LEU A 98 15.13 19.23 6.90
CA LEU A 98 15.76 20.23 6.05
C LEU A 98 16.96 20.90 6.73
N ASP A 99 16.84 21.25 8.02
CA ASP A 99 17.95 21.81 8.80
C ASP A 99 19.11 20.83 8.92
N GLU A 100 18.83 19.54 9.09
CA GLU A 100 19.86 18.51 9.10
C GLU A 100 20.47 18.29 7.72
N MET A 101 19.73 18.45 6.63
CA MET A 101 20.28 18.39 5.28
C MET A 101 21.32 19.49 5.04
N VAL A 102 21.14 20.67 5.63
CA VAL A 102 22.12 21.77 5.56
C VAL A 102 23.47 21.38 6.15
N SER A 103 23.50 20.63 7.26
CA SER A 103 24.77 20.14 7.85
C SER A 103 25.49 19.11 6.98
N HIS A 104 24.77 18.50 6.04
CA HIS A 104 25.30 17.62 4.99
C HIS A 104 25.57 18.35 3.67
N HIS A 105 25.59 19.69 3.65
CA HIS A 105 25.77 20.52 2.47
C HIS A 105 24.68 20.32 1.39
N ILE A 106 23.48 19.91 1.80
CA ILE A 106 22.32 19.75 0.92
C ILE A 106 21.30 20.83 1.25
N TYR A 107 20.97 21.66 0.25
CA TYR A 107 20.09 22.81 0.42
C TYR A 107 18.87 22.65 -0.48
N VAL A 108 17.67 22.71 0.11
CA VAL A 108 16.42 22.84 -0.63
C VAL A 108 16.07 24.33 -0.68
N VAL A 109 16.21 24.93 -1.86
CA VAL A 109 16.11 26.39 -2.07
C VAL A 109 14.86 26.75 -2.86
N HIS A 110 14.40 27.99 -2.68
CA HIS A 110 13.29 28.60 -3.43
C HIS A 110 13.81 29.69 -4.38
N GLU A 111 12.95 30.23 -5.24
CA GLU A 111 13.30 31.19 -6.30
C GLU A 111 14.02 32.45 -5.81
N ASN A 112 13.70 32.94 -4.61
CA ASN A 112 14.33 34.14 -4.04
C ASN A 112 15.74 33.92 -3.48
N ALA A 113 16.22 32.67 -3.39
CA ALA A 113 17.52 32.32 -2.82
C ALA A 113 18.52 31.83 -3.89
N LEU A 114 18.19 32.02 -5.16
CA LEU A 114 19.01 31.63 -6.31
C LEU A 114 20.02 32.73 -6.67
N ASP A 115 21.23 32.31 -7.04
CA ASP A 115 22.19 33.21 -7.70
C ASP A 115 21.86 33.41 -9.20
N GLU A 116 22.60 34.29 -9.88
CA GLU A 116 22.31 34.60 -11.29
C GLU A 116 22.57 33.42 -12.25
N ASN A 117 23.55 32.56 -11.96
CA ASN A 117 23.82 31.37 -12.78
C ASN A 117 22.70 30.34 -12.60
N GLU A 118 22.24 30.13 -11.37
CA GLU A 118 21.12 29.26 -11.05
C GLU A 118 19.80 29.78 -11.65
N LYS A 119 19.57 31.09 -11.64
CA LYS A 119 18.41 31.71 -12.31
C LYS A 119 18.47 31.47 -13.82
N GLN A 120 19.64 31.64 -14.44
CA GLN A 120 19.81 31.38 -15.87
C GLN A 120 19.55 29.90 -16.20
N PHE A 121 20.09 28.98 -15.40
CA PHE A 121 19.82 27.55 -15.54
C PHE A 121 18.32 27.25 -15.39
N CYS A 122 17.66 27.79 -14.36
CA CYS A 122 16.23 27.60 -14.14
C CYS A 122 15.38 28.12 -15.30
N ARG A 123 15.72 29.29 -15.86
CA ARG A 123 15.03 29.86 -17.04
C ARG A 123 15.25 29.02 -18.30
N GLN A 124 16.46 28.52 -18.52
CA GLN A 124 16.74 27.61 -19.64
C GLN A 124 15.98 26.30 -19.48
N TYR A 125 16.06 25.68 -18.30
CA TYR A 125 15.32 24.46 -17.98
C TYR A 125 13.81 24.66 -18.13
N PHE A 126 13.31 25.81 -17.69
CA PHE A 126 11.92 26.21 -17.89
C PHE A 126 11.56 26.25 -19.38
N SER A 127 12.32 26.98 -20.20
CA SER A 127 12.07 27.11 -21.64
C SER A 127 12.10 25.77 -22.38
N GLU A 128 13.07 24.89 -22.07
CA GLU A 128 13.26 23.64 -22.79
C GLU A 128 12.35 22.50 -22.32
N LYS A 129 12.05 22.42 -21.02
CA LYS A 129 11.40 21.25 -20.41
C LYS A 129 10.02 21.53 -19.82
N ILE A 130 9.81 22.71 -19.23
CA ILE A 130 8.57 23.01 -18.48
C ILE A 130 7.57 23.77 -19.36
N SER A 131 7.99 24.86 -19.98
CA SER A 131 7.16 25.76 -20.79
C SER A 131 6.36 25.02 -21.89
N PRO A 132 6.93 24.06 -22.64
CA PRO A 132 6.17 23.30 -23.64
C PRO A 132 5.03 22.45 -23.06
N LEU A 133 5.05 22.19 -21.75
CA LEU A 133 4.04 21.42 -21.03
C LEU A 133 3.01 22.31 -20.31
N LEU A 134 3.23 23.62 -20.25
CA LEU A 134 2.37 24.55 -19.51
C LEU A 134 1.30 25.15 -20.40
N VAL A 135 0.05 25.08 -19.93
CA VAL A 135 -1.08 25.81 -20.51
C VAL A 135 -1.77 26.60 -19.39
N PRO A 136 -1.42 27.88 -19.20
CA PRO A 136 -2.08 28.73 -18.21
C PRO A 136 -3.56 28.95 -18.53
N LEU A 137 -4.41 28.85 -17.51
CA LEU A 137 -5.85 29.00 -17.62
C LEU A 137 -6.31 30.29 -16.97
N MET A 138 -6.75 31.26 -17.78
CA MET A 138 -7.24 32.54 -17.26
C MET A 138 -8.61 32.39 -16.58
N LEU A 139 -8.71 32.87 -15.34
CA LEU A 139 -9.94 32.87 -14.56
C LEU A 139 -10.73 34.17 -14.80
N ARG A 140 -11.87 34.04 -15.49
CA ARG A 140 -12.85 35.13 -15.65
C ARG A 140 -14.17 34.76 -14.96
N LYS A 141 -14.91 35.74 -14.43
CA LYS A 141 -16.21 35.49 -13.79
C LYS A 141 -17.22 34.83 -14.73
N SER A 142 -17.23 35.23 -16.01
CA SER A 142 -18.15 34.71 -17.04
C SER A 142 -17.80 33.34 -17.59
N VAL A 143 -16.57 32.83 -17.35
CA VAL A 143 -16.09 31.58 -17.94
C VAL A 143 -16.11 30.47 -16.89
N ARG A 144 -16.76 29.34 -17.23
CA ARG A 144 -16.72 28.14 -16.38
C ARG A 144 -15.29 27.62 -16.30
N LEU A 145 -14.90 27.18 -15.10
CA LEU A 145 -13.60 26.56 -14.91
C LEU A 145 -13.54 25.30 -15.79
N PRO A 146 -12.48 25.11 -16.61
CA PRO A 146 -12.31 23.86 -17.34
C PRO A 146 -12.11 22.70 -16.36
N TYR A 147 -12.18 21.49 -16.89
CA TYR A 147 -11.91 20.31 -16.08
C TYR A 147 -10.47 20.35 -15.57
N LEU A 148 -10.31 20.43 -14.24
CA LEU A 148 -9.04 20.27 -13.56
C LEU A 148 -8.93 18.83 -13.07
N GLN A 149 -7.81 18.18 -13.39
CA GLN A 149 -7.50 16.82 -12.96
C GLN A 149 -7.32 16.76 -11.43
N ASP A 150 -7.87 15.71 -10.83
CA ASP A 150 -7.60 15.37 -9.43
C ASP A 150 -6.13 14.95 -9.26
N GLU A 151 -5.62 15.05 -8.03
CA GLU A 151 -4.27 14.66 -7.62
C GLU A 151 -3.10 15.43 -8.28
N ARG A 152 -3.39 16.45 -9.08
CA ARG A 152 -2.41 17.42 -9.55
C ARG A 152 -2.30 18.61 -8.61
N ILE A 153 -1.21 19.33 -8.76
CA ILE A 153 -0.95 20.57 -8.05
C ILE A 153 -1.12 21.72 -9.02
N TYR A 154 -1.66 22.81 -8.52
CA TYR A 154 -1.90 24.00 -9.28
C TYR A 154 -1.33 25.21 -8.56
N HIS A 155 -0.85 26.18 -9.31
CA HIS A 155 -0.63 27.54 -8.85
C HIS A 155 -1.83 28.39 -9.25
N ALA A 156 -2.45 29.03 -8.27
CA ALA A 156 -3.38 30.13 -8.50
C ALA A 156 -2.59 31.43 -8.55
N VAL A 157 -2.59 32.08 -9.70
CA VAL A 157 -1.82 33.29 -9.98
C VAL A 157 -2.73 34.51 -9.85
N LYS A 158 -2.23 35.56 -9.19
CA LYS A 158 -2.86 36.87 -9.07
C LYS A 158 -1.95 37.91 -9.69
N MET A 159 -2.47 38.64 -10.67
CA MET A 159 -1.84 39.81 -11.29
C MET A 159 -2.59 41.05 -10.80
N VAL A 160 -1.89 41.93 -10.09
CA VAL A 160 -2.46 43.13 -9.46
C VAL A 160 -2.14 44.36 -10.29
N ASN A 161 -3.14 45.23 -10.47
CA ASN A 161 -2.95 46.56 -11.02
C ASN A 161 -3.32 47.60 -9.96
N LYS A 162 -2.33 48.37 -9.48
CA LYS A 162 -2.43 49.34 -8.38
C LYS A 162 -3.46 50.44 -8.67
N ASN A 163 -3.65 50.78 -9.95
CA ASN A 163 -4.57 51.83 -10.38
C ASN A 163 -6.04 51.38 -10.44
N SER A 164 -6.33 50.08 -10.40
CA SER A 164 -7.71 49.57 -10.38
C SER A 164 -7.76 48.12 -9.91
N THR A 165 -8.31 47.91 -8.71
CA THR A 165 -8.60 46.56 -8.17
C THR A 165 -9.60 45.78 -9.04
N LYS A 166 -10.42 46.46 -9.86
CA LYS A 166 -11.31 45.82 -10.85
C LYS A 166 -10.55 45.18 -12.02
N ASN A 167 -9.30 45.59 -12.25
CA ASN A 167 -8.47 45.09 -13.34
C ASN A 167 -7.54 43.94 -12.93
N ASN A 168 -7.62 43.48 -11.68
CA ASN A 168 -6.87 42.30 -11.24
C ASN A 168 -7.23 41.09 -12.12
N ARG A 169 -6.19 40.38 -12.58
CA ARG A 169 -6.35 39.18 -13.38
C ARG A 169 -5.93 37.98 -12.56
N TYR A 170 -6.61 36.87 -12.83
CA TYR A 170 -6.37 35.62 -12.14
C TYR A 170 -6.11 34.53 -13.16
N ALA A 171 -5.21 33.62 -12.85
CA ALA A 171 -4.92 32.47 -13.69
C ALA A 171 -4.67 31.23 -12.84
N ILE A 172 -4.74 30.06 -13.48
CA ILE A 172 -4.33 28.79 -12.90
C ILE A 172 -3.25 28.21 -13.79
N ILE A 173 -2.15 27.77 -13.20
CA ILE A 173 -1.12 26.99 -13.87
C ILE A 173 -1.11 25.61 -13.22
N GLU A 174 -1.24 24.58 -14.02
CA GLU A 174 -1.02 23.21 -13.55
C GLU A 174 0.47 22.89 -13.53
N ILE A 175 0.96 22.29 -12.43
CA ILE A 175 2.39 21.96 -12.29
C ILE A 175 2.66 20.58 -12.94
N PRO A 176 3.46 20.52 -14.02
CA PRO A 176 3.75 19.28 -14.72
C PRO A 176 4.76 18.47 -13.91
N HIS A 177 4.30 17.38 -13.30
CA HIS A 177 5.17 16.40 -12.63
C HIS A 177 4.98 15.04 -13.30
N ASN A 178 5.80 14.75 -14.32
CA ASN A 178 5.81 13.46 -14.99
C ASN A 178 7.24 12.91 -15.06
N SER A 179 7.44 11.72 -15.63
CA SER A 179 8.77 11.11 -15.72
C SER A 179 9.77 11.93 -16.54
N LEU A 180 9.31 12.86 -17.38
CA LEU A 180 10.13 13.79 -18.16
C LEU A 180 10.42 15.11 -17.40
N SER A 181 9.64 15.43 -16.36
CA SER A 181 9.80 16.62 -15.50
C SER A 181 9.71 16.25 -14.01
N PRO A 182 10.79 15.71 -13.41
CA PRO A 182 10.79 15.35 -11.99
C PRO A 182 10.59 16.59 -11.13
N ARG A 183 9.76 16.51 -10.09
CA ARG A 183 9.40 17.67 -9.28
C ARG A 183 10.59 18.34 -8.58
N PHE A 184 11.64 17.59 -8.28
CA PHE A 184 12.87 18.08 -7.66
C PHE A 184 13.98 18.13 -8.71
N ILE A 185 14.59 19.29 -8.89
CA ILE A 185 15.70 19.51 -9.81
C ILE A 185 16.95 19.80 -9.00
N VAL A 186 18.03 19.06 -9.29
CA VAL A 186 19.36 19.36 -8.75
C VAL A 186 19.96 20.47 -9.60
N LEU A 187 20.31 21.58 -8.97
CA LEU A 187 20.93 22.74 -9.61
C LEU A 187 22.41 22.48 -9.91
N PRO A 188 22.97 23.08 -10.97
CA PRO A 188 24.40 23.04 -11.22
C PRO A 188 25.12 23.86 -10.14
N SER A 189 25.70 23.19 -9.16
CA SER A 189 26.52 23.83 -8.12
C SER A 189 28.01 23.69 -8.45
N PRO A 190 28.80 24.78 -8.38
CA PRO A 190 30.25 24.72 -8.62
C PRO A 190 31.08 24.09 -7.48
N ASN A 191 30.46 23.80 -6.32
CA ASN A 191 31.12 23.26 -5.11
C ASN A 191 30.53 21.89 -4.71
N ASP A 192 31.09 21.25 -3.67
CA ASP A 192 30.53 20.05 -2.99
C ASP A 192 29.12 20.25 -2.37
N ASN A 193 28.49 21.41 -2.59
CA ASN A 193 27.14 21.71 -2.14
C ASN A 193 26.11 21.19 -3.14
N THR A 194 25.17 20.37 -2.68
CA THR A 194 24.01 19.96 -3.50
C THR A 194 22.86 20.92 -3.27
N ARG A 195 22.45 21.68 -4.29
CA ARG A 195 21.30 22.58 -4.21
C ARG A 195 20.13 22.01 -5.03
N ILE A 196 18.94 22.01 -4.44
CA ILE A 196 17.74 21.39 -5.02
C ILE A 196 16.61 22.40 -5.00
N ILE A 197 15.88 22.51 -6.10
CA ILE A 197 14.72 23.38 -6.24
C ILE A 197 13.50 22.57 -6.68
N PHE A 198 12.32 23.01 -6.25
CA PHE A 198 11.05 22.47 -6.76
C PHE A 198 10.73 23.08 -8.12
N ILE A 199 10.15 22.29 -9.04
CA ILE A 199 9.54 22.83 -10.27
C ILE A 199 8.51 23.91 -9.93
N ASP A 200 7.80 23.74 -8.81
CA ASP A 200 6.87 24.73 -8.27
C ASP A 200 7.50 26.14 -8.21
N ASP A 201 8.75 26.26 -7.77
CA ASP A 201 9.46 27.54 -7.64
C ASP A 201 10.11 27.99 -8.95
N ILE A 202 10.54 27.07 -9.83
CA ILE A 202 10.99 27.44 -11.18
C ILE A 202 9.85 28.13 -11.94
N ILE A 203 8.62 27.64 -11.81
CA ILE A 203 7.43 28.27 -12.40
C ILE A 203 7.17 29.64 -11.76
N ARG A 204 7.37 29.80 -10.44
CA ARG A 204 7.24 31.10 -9.75
C ARG A 204 8.27 32.11 -10.26
N LEU A 205 9.51 31.69 -10.47
CA LEU A 205 10.58 32.53 -11.02
C LEU A 205 10.24 33.03 -12.43
N CYS A 206 9.58 32.20 -13.23
CA CYS A 206 9.28 32.48 -14.65
C CYS A 206 7.85 33.01 -14.86
N LEU A 207 7.17 33.52 -13.82
CA LEU A 207 5.80 34.05 -13.98
C LEU A 207 5.74 35.21 -14.98
N ASP A 208 6.74 36.09 -14.97
CA ASP A 208 6.82 37.19 -15.93
C ASP A 208 7.01 36.70 -17.37
N ASP A 209 7.80 35.64 -17.56
CA ASP A 209 8.01 35.01 -18.87
C ASP A 209 6.74 34.31 -19.38
N ILE A 210 5.89 33.81 -18.46
CA ILE A 210 4.61 33.17 -18.79
C ILE A 210 3.54 34.21 -19.16
N PHE A 211 3.48 35.31 -18.42
CA PHE A 211 2.42 36.31 -18.53
C PHE A 211 2.86 37.62 -19.19
N PHE A 212 3.96 37.60 -19.94
CA PHE A 212 4.57 38.75 -20.63
C PHE A 212 3.60 39.57 -21.48
N MET A 213 2.51 38.97 -21.95
CA MET A 213 1.46 39.62 -22.76
C MET A 213 0.50 40.51 -21.94
N PHE A 214 0.61 40.53 -20.60
CA PHE A 214 -0.25 41.27 -19.71
C PHE A 214 0.52 42.36 -18.95
N SER A 215 -0.14 43.49 -18.72
CA SER A 215 0.41 44.57 -17.89
C SER A 215 -0.13 44.47 -16.46
N TYR A 216 0.77 44.43 -15.48
CA TYR A 216 0.48 44.38 -14.06
C TYR A 216 1.63 45.04 -13.29
N ASP A 217 1.35 45.47 -12.06
CA ASP A 217 2.36 46.04 -11.15
C ASP A 217 3.02 44.95 -10.29
N GLU A 218 2.25 43.92 -9.93
CA GLU A 218 2.70 42.82 -9.08
C GLU A 218 2.07 41.51 -9.55
N ILE A 219 2.85 40.43 -9.51
CA ILE A 219 2.40 39.07 -9.82
C ILE A 219 2.79 38.12 -8.69
N SER A 220 1.85 37.30 -8.25
CA SER A 220 2.09 36.30 -7.20
C SER A 220 1.38 34.99 -7.51
N ALA A 221 1.93 33.88 -7.02
CA ALA A 221 1.39 32.54 -7.23
C ALA A 221 1.30 31.76 -5.93
N TYR A 222 0.14 31.16 -5.70
CA TYR A 222 -0.22 30.44 -4.48
C TYR A 222 -0.61 29.01 -4.83
N THR A 223 -0.01 28.04 -4.17
CA THR A 223 -0.25 26.64 -4.50
C THR A 223 -1.59 26.18 -3.92
N PHE A 224 -2.33 25.38 -4.69
CA PHE A 224 -3.48 24.65 -4.19
C PHE A 224 -3.56 23.25 -4.80
N LYS A 225 -4.17 22.34 -4.07
CA LYS A 225 -4.64 21.05 -4.56
C LYS A 225 -6.07 20.84 -4.10
N PHE A 226 -6.86 20.13 -4.88
CA PHE A 226 -8.17 19.67 -4.42
C PHE A 226 -8.25 18.16 -4.57
N MET A 227 -9.20 17.58 -3.86
CA MET A 227 -9.51 16.15 -3.95
C MET A 227 -10.95 16.00 -4.40
N ARG A 228 -11.21 15.02 -5.28
CA ARG A 228 -12.57 14.63 -5.68
C ARG A 228 -12.98 13.34 -4.98
N ASP A 229 -14.28 13.13 -4.90
CA ASP A 229 -14.82 11.85 -4.45
C ASP A 229 -14.36 10.71 -5.39
N ALA A 230 -13.89 9.61 -4.82
CA ALA A 230 -13.23 8.52 -5.54
C ALA A 230 -14.18 7.37 -5.94
N GLU A 231 -15.49 7.52 -5.75
CA GLU A 231 -16.45 6.46 -6.08
C GLU A 231 -16.63 6.30 -7.59
N LEU A 232 -16.49 5.05 -8.04
CA LEU A 232 -16.72 4.65 -9.42
C LEU A 232 -18.19 4.25 -9.56
N THR A 233 -18.99 5.10 -10.21
CA THR A 233 -20.38 4.78 -10.53
C THR A 233 -20.41 3.91 -11.78
N LEU A 234 -20.70 2.62 -11.58
CA LEU A 234 -20.92 1.69 -12.69
C LEU A 234 -22.29 1.96 -13.31
N ASP A 235 -22.39 1.79 -14.63
CA ASP A 235 -23.66 1.86 -15.35
C ASP A 235 -24.49 0.58 -15.10
N ASP A 236 -25.78 0.73 -14.82
CA ASP A 236 -26.70 -0.38 -14.55
C ASP A 236 -27.18 -1.06 -15.84
N ASP A 237 -26.85 -0.50 -17.02
CA ASP A 237 -27.22 -1.05 -18.33
C ASP A 237 -26.69 -2.48 -18.54
N VAL A 238 -27.58 -3.46 -18.57
CA VAL A 238 -27.25 -4.90 -18.66
C VAL A 238 -26.64 -5.28 -20.03
N SER A 239 -26.78 -4.42 -21.06
CA SER A 239 -26.27 -4.68 -22.41
C SER A 239 -24.75 -4.49 -22.55
N LYS A 240 -24.11 -3.74 -21.63
CA LYS A 240 -22.69 -3.40 -21.69
C LYS A 240 -21.81 -4.43 -20.99
N SER A 241 -20.63 -4.69 -21.54
CA SER A 241 -19.62 -5.53 -20.88
C SER A 241 -19.08 -4.86 -19.61
N LEU A 242 -18.52 -5.64 -18.66
CA LEU A 242 -17.94 -5.06 -17.45
C LEU A 242 -16.79 -4.09 -17.77
N VAL A 243 -16.01 -4.37 -18.82
CA VAL A 243 -14.93 -3.49 -19.28
C VAL A 243 -15.50 -2.15 -19.74
N GLU A 244 -16.52 -2.16 -20.60
CA GLU A 244 -17.18 -0.93 -21.07
C GLU A 244 -17.81 -0.12 -19.93
N LYS A 245 -18.46 -0.80 -18.98
CA LYS A 245 -19.00 -0.16 -17.77
C LYS A 245 -17.91 0.50 -16.93
N MET A 246 -16.75 -0.15 -16.84
CA MET A 246 -15.61 0.38 -16.10
C MET A 246 -14.96 1.55 -16.81
N GLU A 247 -14.79 1.52 -18.14
CA GLU A 247 -14.30 2.66 -18.92
C GLU A 247 -15.21 3.88 -18.75
N GLN A 248 -16.53 3.69 -18.81
CA GLN A 248 -17.50 4.75 -18.59
C GLN A 248 -17.51 5.24 -17.14
N GLY A 249 -17.42 4.33 -16.17
CA GLY A 249 -17.34 4.66 -14.75
C GLY A 249 -16.04 5.40 -14.39
N LEU A 250 -14.92 5.04 -15.00
CA LEU A 250 -13.63 5.75 -14.90
C LEU A 250 -13.76 7.16 -15.47
N ASN A 251 -14.39 7.30 -16.64
CA ASN A 251 -14.68 8.60 -17.22
C ASN A 251 -15.59 9.44 -16.31
N LYS A 252 -16.64 8.87 -15.71
CA LYS A 252 -17.51 9.58 -14.75
C LYS A 252 -16.75 9.96 -13.46
N ARG A 253 -15.86 9.10 -12.97
CA ARG A 253 -15.03 9.35 -11.78
C ARG A 253 -14.09 10.53 -11.98
N LEU A 254 -13.55 10.73 -13.20
CA LEU A 254 -12.79 11.94 -13.53
C LEU A 254 -13.61 13.19 -13.17
N TYR A 255 -14.91 13.22 -13.46
CA TYR A 255 -15.80 14.35 -13.17
C TYR A 255 -16.45 14.37 -11.78
N GLY A 256 -15.96 13.58 -10.82
CA GLY A 256 -16.51 13.51 -9.45
C GLY A 256 -16.57 14.87 -8.74
N ARG A 257 -17.48 15.04 -7.77
CA ARG A 257 -17.62 16.31 -7.03
C ARG A 257 -16.36 16.60 -6.18
N PRO A 258 -15.81 17.84 -6.20
CA PRO A 258 -14.75 18.22 -5.27
C PRO A 258 -15.22 18.09 -3.82
N VAL A 259 -14.41 17.44 -2.98
CA VAL A 259 -14.71 17.23 -1.55
C VAL A 259 -13.83 18.08 -0.66
N ARG A 260 -12.61 18.41 -1.09
CA ARG A 260 -11.65 19.16 -0.27
C ARG A 260 -10.75 20.03 -1.14
N LEU A 261 -10.46 21.23 -0.67
CA LEU A 261 -9.45 22.14 -1.20
C LEU A 261 -8.40 22.39 -0.13
N VAL A 262 -7.15 22.08 -0.45
CA VAL A 262 -5.97 22.44 0.34
C VAL A 262 -5.29 23.58 -0.39
N TYR A 263 -5.03 24.68 0.30
CA TYR A 263 -4.51 25.90 -0.30
C TYR A 263 -3.39 26.48 0.56
N ASP A 264 -2.49 27.22 -0.08
CA ASP A 264 -1.45 27.99 0.58
C ASP A 264 -2.08 29.04 1.52
N GLU A 265 -1.74 29.01 2.81
CA GLU A 265 -2.29 29.94 3.81
C GLU A 265 -2.06 31.42 3.47
N ALA A 266 -0.99 31.73 2.72
CA ALA A 266 -0.72 33.09 2.25
C ALA A 266 -1.65 33.55 1.11
N MET A 267 -2.53 32.68 0.60
CA MET A 267 -3.43 32.98 -0.51
C MET A 267 -4.42 34.10 -0.13
N PRO A 268 -4.50 35.18 -0.93
CA PRO A 268 -5.46 36.26 -0.73
C PRO A 268 -6.91 35.76 -0.74
N GLY A 269 -7.73 36.28 0.18
CA GLY A 269 -9.11 35.82 0.35
C GLY A 269 -10.01 36.01 -0.88
N ASP A 270 -9.73 37.01 -1.73
CA ASP A 270 -10.44 37.21 -3.00
C ASP A 270 -10.17 36.07 -4.00
N LEU A 271 -8.90 35.66 -4.15
CA LEU A 271 -8.51 34.53 -4.97
C LEU A 271 -9.09 33.21 -4.44
N LEU A 272 -9.04 33.00 -3.12
CA LEU A 272 -9.64 31.83 -2.49
C LEU A 272 -11.15 31.75 -2.78
N ASN A 273 -11.88 32.86 -2.60
CA ASN A 273 -13.33 32.91 -2.89
C ASN A 273 -13.61 32.56 -4.36
N ILE A 274 -12.81 33.07 -5.31
CA ILE A 274 -12.96 32.74 -6.73
C ILE A 274 -12.80 31.23 -6.97
N LEU A 275 -11.80 30.60 -6.34
CA LEU A 275 -11.58 29.15 -6.46
C LEU A 275 -12.71 28.35 -5.82
N THR A 276 -13.16 28.72 -4.62
CA THR A 276 -14.24 28.01 -3.94
C THR A 276 -15.56 28.09 -4.69
N ASP A 277 -15.89 29.26 -5.22
CA ASP A 277 -17.11 29.48 -6.00
C ASP A 277 -17.07 28.67 -7.30
N LYS A 278 -15.93 28.70 -8.01
CA LYS A 278 -15.76 27.94 -9.26
C LYS A 278 -15.74 26.42 -9.06
N LEU A 279 -15.26 25.94 -7.92
CA LEU A 279 -15.24 24.50 -7.59
C LEU A 279 -16.54 24.02 -6.92
N GLY A 280 -17.47 24.92 -6.58
CA GLY A 280 -18.73 24.56 -5.93
C GLY A 280 -18.55 24.02 -4.51
N LEU A 281 -17.53 24.50 -3.80
CA LEU A 281 -17.20 24.10 -2.42
C LEU A 281 -17.84 25.07 -1.42
N SER A 282 -18.50 24.53 -0.39
CA SER A 282 -18.99 25.31 0.75
C SER A 282 -17.84 25.71 1.67
N LYS A 283 -17.93 26.90 2.29
CA LYS A 283 -16.89 27.45 3.17
C LYS A 283 -16.63 26.62 4.45
N SER A 284 -17.55 25.76 4.87
CA SER A 284 -17.42 24.93 6.08
C SER A 284 -16.92 23.52 5.77
N GLY A 285 -15.85 23.07 6.45
CA GLY A 285 -15.36 21.67 6.45
C GLY A 285 -14.47 21.25 5.28
N ASN A 286 -14.58 21.91 4.13
CA ASN A 286 -13.92 21.48 2.89
C ASN A 286 -12.63 22.25 2.57
N LEU A 287 -12.29 23.28 3.35
CA LEU A 287 -11.13 24.14 3.15
C LEU A 287 -10.06 23.80 4.20
N THR A 288 -8.83 23.60 3.76
CA THR A 288 -7.69 23.37 4.65
C THR A 288 -6.54 24.30 4.26
N PRO A 289 -6.19 25.28 5.10
CA PRO A 289 -4.95 26.03 4.90
C PRO A 289 -3.75 25.09 5.09
N GLY A 290 -2.70 25.28 4.31
CA GLY A 290 -1.45 24.54 4.43
C GLY A 290 -0.28 25.38 3.95
N GLY A 291 0.92 24.81 4.03
CA GLY A 291 2.15 25.50 3.63
C GLY A 291 2.27 25.76 2.13
N ARG A 292 3.40 26.38 1.77
CA ARG A 292 3.78 26.77 0.40
C ARG A 292 3.78 25.62 -0.61
N TYR A 293 4.17 24.43 -0.16
CA TYR A 293 4.24 23.24 -1.01
C TYR A 293 3.16 22.24 -0.61
N HIS A 294 2.41 21.77 -1.60
CA HIS A 294 1.42 20.70 -1.43
C HIS A 294 1.93 19.39 -2.04
N LEU A 295 1.13 18.32 -1.93
CA LEU A 295 1.44 16.99 -2.50
C LEU A 295 2.79 16.43 -2.01
N MET A 296 2.99 16.45 -0.70
CA MET A 296 4.22 15.96 -0.06
C MET A 296 4.51 14.47 -0.31
N ARG A 297 3.56 13.70 -0.88
CA ARG A 297 3.82 12.35 -1.39
C ARG A 297 5.00 12.28 -2.37
N ASP A 298 5.28 13.36 -3.09
CA ASP A 298 6.40 13.39 -4.03
C ASP A 298 7.76 13.29 -3.35
N LEU A 299 7.87 13.58 -2.04
CA LEU A 299 9.09 13.34 -1.26
C LEU A 299 9.56 11.87 -1.33
N MET A 300 8.68 10.91 -1.65
CA MET A 300 9.08 9.52 -1.94
C MET A 300 10.04 9.41 -3.14
N LYS A 301 9.93 10.34 -4.09
CA LYS A 301 10.74 10.43 -5.32
C LYS A 301 11.89 11.43 -5.19
N PHE A 302 12.22 11.86 -3.96
CA PHE A 302 13.35 12.75 -3.74
C PHE A 302 14.65 12.14 -4.31
N PRO A 303 15.47 12.93 -5.02
CA PRO A 303 16.60 12.42 -5.77
C PRO A 303 17.61 11.73 -4.86
N LYS A 304 18.31 10.74 -5.44
CA LYS A 304 19.47 10.13 -4.81
C LYS A 304 20.64 11.11 -4.91
N ILE A 305 21.17 11.56 -3.77
CA ILE A 305 22.24 12.57 -3.71
C ILE A 305 23.54 11.91 -3.26
N ASN A 306 23.50 11.32 -2.06
CA ASN A 306 24.65 10.70 -1.44
C ASN A 306 24.28 9.28 -0.97
N PRO A 307 24.95 8.23 -1.46
CA PRO A 307 24.70 6.85 -1.05
C PRO A 307 24.76 6.64 0.48
N LYS A 308 25.60 7.40 1.20
CA LYS A 308 25.72 7.32 2.67
C LYS A 308 24.47 7.80 3.42
N LEU A 309 23.61 8.58 2.77
CA LEU A 309 22.36 9.08 3.35
C LEU A 309 21.15 8.22 2.96
N GLU A 310 21.39 7.08 2.31
CA GLU A 310 20.38 6.11 1.93
C GLU A 310 20.58 4.78 2.67
N TYR A 311 19.58 3.89 2.58
CA TYR A 311 19.78 2.52 3.03
C TYR A 311 20.78 1.81 2.12
N GLU A 312 21.64 1.00 2.72
CA GLU A 312 22.45 0.06 1.95
C GLU A 312 21.54 -0.88 1.13
N GLU A 313 21.88 -1.02 -0.15
CA GLU A 313 21.20 -1.91 -1.07
C GLU A 313 21.70 -3.34 -0.82
N VAL A 314 20.84 -4.17 -0.26
CA VAL A 314 21.14 -5.58 0.01
C VAL A 314 20.56 -6.42 -1.11
N SER A 315 21.39 -7.24 -1.76
CA SER A 315 20.94 -8.11 -2.85
C SER A 315 20.02 -9.22 -2.32
N PRO A 316 18.86 -9.47 -2.94
CA PRO A 316 18.01 -10.59 -2.57
C PRO A 316 18.71 -11.93 -2.74
N LEU A 317 18.55 -12.82 -1.76
CA LEU A 317 19.14 -14.15 -1.71
C LEU A 317 18.49 -15.09 -2.75
N ARG A 318 19.27 -16.01 -3.30
CA ARG A 318 18.72 -17.16 -4.03
C ARG A 318 18.40 -18.27 -3.02
N HIS A 319 17.30 -18.99 -3.21
CA HIS A 319 17.01 -20.16 -2.39
C HIS A 319 17.95 -21.30 -2.82
N PRO A 320 18.56 -22.03 -1.87
CA PRO A 320 19.65 -23.00 -2.11
C PRO A 320 19.21 -24.17 -2.99
N ALA A 321 17.93 -24.56 -2.90
CA ALA A 321 17.35 -25.59 -3.76
C ALA A 321 17.35 -25.22 -5.26
N PHE A 322 17.34 -23.93 -5.62
CA PHE A 322 17.32 -23.48 -7.01
C PHE A 322 18.74 -23.19 -7.51
N LYS A 323 19.34 -24.20 -8.15
CA LYS A 323 20.65 -24.04 -8.79
C LYS A 323 20.53 -23.23 -10.09
N PRO A 324 21.56 -22.45 -10.47
CA PRO A 324 21.61 -21.85 -11.79
C PRO A 324 21.46 -22.91 -12.88
N PHE A 325 20.72 -22.59 -13.94
CA PHE A 325 20.52 -23.49 -15.10
C PHE A 325 19.85 -24.84 -14.77
N SER A 326 19.11 -24.94 -13.67
CA SER A 326 18.29 -26.12 -13.33
C SER A 326 16.79 -25.85 -13.47
N SER A 327 16.02 -26.90 -13.75
CA SER A 327 14.56 -26.85 -13.78
C SER A 327 13.98 -26.51 -12.40
N VAL A 328 13.18 -25.45 -12.34
CA VAL A 328 12.42 -25.01 -11.18
C VAL A 328 11.29 -25.99 -10.89
N ILE A 329 10.61 -26.49 -11.93
CA ILE A 329 9.52 -27.47 -11.79
C ILE A 329 10.03 -28.78 -11.17
N ASP A 330 11.20 -29.26 -11.59
CA ASP A 330 11.82 -30.47 -11.04
C ASP A 330 12.19 -30.33 -9.56
N VAL A 331 12.60 -29.12 -9.13
CA VAL A 331 12.86 -28.83 -7.72
C VAL A 331 11.57 -28.88 -6.91
N ILE A 332 10.50 -28.23 -7.40
CA ILE A 332 9.19 -28.23 -6.75
C ILE A 332 8.58 -29.65 -6.70
N ARG A 333 8.87 -30.49 -7.71
CA ARG A 333 8.44 -31.90 -7.71
C ARG A 333 9.03 -32.68 -6.53
N LYS A 334 10.26 -32.36 -6.13
CA LYS A 334 11.01 -33.09 -5.10
C LYS A 334 10.67 -32.63 -3.69
N GLN A 335 10.38 -31.34 -3.50
CA GLN A 335 10.10 -30.77 -2.20
C GLN A 335 9.32 -29.45 -2.32
N ASP A 336 8.57 -29.12 -1.27
CA ASP A 336 7.94 -27.82 -1.13
C ASP A 336 9.01 -26.73 -0.90
N ILE A 337 8.80 -25.55 -1.48
CA ILE A 337 9.73 -24.42 -1.37
C ILE A 337 9.01 -23.21 -0.82
N LEU A 338 9.50 -22.68 0.31
CA LEU A 338 9.05 -21.42 0.88
C LEU A 338 10.05 -20.31 0.55
N LEU A 339 9.57 -19.24 -0.08
CA LEU A 339 10.28 -17.99 -0.23
C LEU A 339 9.67 -16.91 0.67
N ASN A 340 10.52 -16.02 1.16
CA ASN A 340 10.13 -14.81 1.86
C ASN A 340 10.77 -13.60 1.15
N TYR A 341 9.96 -12.82 0.45
CA TYR A 341 10.37 -11.56 -0.18
C TYR A 341 10.47 -10.46 0.89
N PRO A 342 11.25 -9.38 0.69
CA PRO A 342 12.25 -9.18 -0.36
C PRO A 342 13.58 -9.89 -0.06
N TYR A 343 13.66 -10.69 1.01
CA TYR A 343 14.90 -11.40 1.40
C TYR A 343 15.33 -12.40 0.33
N HIS A 344 14.37 -13.08 -0.30
CA HIS A 344 14.58 -13.92 -1.48
C HIS A 344 14.29 -13.16 -2.77
N THR A 345 14.91 -13.58 -3.87
CA THR A 345 14.61 -13.01 -5.19
C THR A 345 13.26 -13.48 -5.73
N PHE A 346 12.47 -12.53 -6.25
CA PHE A 346 11.23 -12.81 -6.98
C PHE A 346 11.47 -13.52 -8.33
N ASN A 347 12.73 -13.55 -8.80
CA ASN A 347 13.09 -14.21 -10.06
C ASN A 347 12.75 -15.70 -10.05
N HIS A 348 12.74 -16.39 -8.91
CA HIS A 348 12.34 -17.81 -8.86
C HIS A 348 10.90 -18.04 -9.33
N PHE A 349 9.99 -17.13 -8.98
CA PHE A 349 8.61 -17.19 -9.48
C PHE A 349 8.53 -16.89 -10.98
N ILE A 350 9.31 -15.91 -11.46
CA ILE A 350 9.38 -15.57 -12.89
C ILE A 350 9.93 -16.76 -13.68
N ASP A 351 10.98 -17.41 -13.18
CA ASP A 351 11.63 -18.55 -13.82
C ASP A 351 10.70 -19.77 -13.82
N PHE A 352 9.92 -20.00 -12.75
CA PHE A 352 8.84 -21.00 -12.74
C PHE A 352 7.83 -20.77 -13.87
N MET A 353 7.33 -19.54 -14.01
CA MET A 353 6.36 -19.20 -15.05
C MET A 353 6.97 -19.27 -16.46
N ARG A 354 8.24 -18.87 -16.61
CA ARG A 354 8.96 -18.91 -17.89
C ARG A 354 9.19 -20.35 -18.34
N GLU A 355 9.63 -21.20 -17.43
CA GLU A 355 9.78 -22.63 -17.69
C GLU A 355 8.44 -23.26 -18.07
N ALA A 356 7.37 -23.00 -17.31
CA ALA A 356 6.03 -23.46 -17.64
C ALA A 356 5.54 -22.99 -19.02
N ALA A 357 5.89 -21.76 -19.43
CA ALA A 357 5.52 -21.23 -20.74
C ALA A 357 6.27 -21.92 -21.91
N MET A 358 7.49 -22.38 -21.68
CA MET A 358 8.35 -23.00 -22.70
C MET A 358 8.23 -24.52 -22.75
N ASP A 359 8.01 -25.17 -21.60
CA ASP A 359 7.99 -26.63 -21.48
C ASP A 359 6.93 -27.26 -22.40
N PRO A 360 7.30 -28.17 -23.34
CA PRO A 360 6.35 -28.84 -24.22
C PRO A 360 5.36 -29.75 -23.48
N HIS A 361 5.68 -30.17 -22.25
CA HIS A 361 4.81 -31.00 -21.44
C HIS A 361 3.79 -30.20 -20.62
N THR A 362 3.92 -28.88 -20.56
CA THR A 362 2.92 -28.04 -19.88
C THR A 362 1.67 -27.94 -20.73
N ASP A 363 0.55 -28.37 -20.16
CA ASP A 363 -0.78 -28.39 -20.79
C ASP A 363 -1.50 -27.06 -20.58
N SER A 364 -1.54 -26.61 -19.32
CA SER A 364 -2.33 -25.44 -18.94
C SER A 364 -1.72 -24.65 -17.78
N ILE A 365 -1.97 -23.34 -17.80
CA ILE A 365 -1.49 -22.38 -16.80
C ILE A 365 -2.68 -21.54 -16.32
N TYR A 366 -2.88 -21.49 -15.01
CA TYR A 366 -3.92 -20.72 -14.35
C TYR A 366 -3.26 -19.73 -13.37
N ILE A 367 -3.68 -18.48 -13.36
CA ILE A 367 -3.12 -17.47 -12.45
C ILE A 367 -4.14 -16.37 -12.10
N THR A 368 -4.10 -15.88 -10.86
CA THR A 368 -4.86 -14.71 -10.43
C THR A 368 -3.99 -13.46 -10.43
N LEU A 369 -4.41 -12.41 -11.14
CA LEU A 369 -3.73 -11.13 -11.23
C LEU A 369 -4.61 -10.03 -10.63
N TYR A 370 -4.16 -9.46 -9.51
CA TYR A 370 -4.85 -8.34 -8.84
C TYR A 370 -4.21 -6.99 -9.22
N ARG A 371 -2.87 -6.94 -9.22
CA ARG A 371 -2.04 -5.79 -9.59
C ARG A 371 -0.79 -6.28 -10.34
N THR A 372 -0.50 -5.70 -11.50
CA THR A 372 0.69 -5.99 -12.32
C THR A 372 1.68 -4.83 -12.27
N ALA A 373 2.97 -5.06 -12.54
CA ALA A 373 3.93 -3.96 -12.75
C ALA A 373 3.68 -3.27 -14.09
N GLU A 374 4.20 -2.04 -14.26
CA GLU A 374 4.03 -1.23 -15.49
C GLU A 374 4.54 -1.95 -16.75
N ARG A 375 5.62 -2.73 -16.60
CA ARG A 375 6.15 -3.63 -17.64
C ARG A 375 6.27 -5.05 -17.11
N SER A 376 5.13 -5.67 -16.81
CA SER A 376 5.10 -6.99 -16.16
C SER A 376 5.71 -8.09 -17.04
N LYS A 377 6.77 -8.72 -16.54
CA LYS A 377 7.39 -9.89 -17.19
C LYS A 377 6.44 -11.08 -17.17
N ILE A 378 5.55 -11.14 -16.18
CA ILE A 378 4.54 -12.19 -16.03
C ILE A 378 3.52 -12.10 -17.15
N ILE A 379 2.98 -10.92 -17.46
CA ILE A 379 2.04 -10.73 -18.59
C ILE A 379 2.69 -11.20 -19.90
N ASN A 380 3.92 -10.78 -20.17
CA ASN A 380 4.66 -11.21 -21.36
C ASN A 380 4.88 -12.73 -21.40
N THR A 381 5.14 -13.34 -20.24
CA THR A 381 5.33 -14.80 -20.12
C THR A 381 4.03 -15.56 -20.42
N LEU A 382 2.88 -15.06 -19.95
CA LEU A 382 1.56 -15.64 -20.20
C LEU A 382 1.16 -15.52 -21.67
N ILE A 383 1.43 -14.37 -22.29
CA ILE A 383 1.26 -14.16 -23.74
C ILE A 383 2.08 -15.18 -24.53
N ASN A 384 3.36 -15.37 -24.17
CA ASN A 384 4.22 -16.34 -24.83
C ASN A 384 3.76 -17.80 -24.60
N ALA A 385 3.24 -18.13 -23.41
CA ALA A 385 2.68 -19.45 -23.15
C ALA A 385 1.48 -19.75 -24.07
N ALA A 386 0.58 -18.79 -24.27
CA ALA A 386 -0.56 -18.94 -25.18
C ALA A 386 -0.10 -19.07 -26.64
N LYS A 387 0.88 -18.25 -27.07
CA LYS A 387 1.50 -18.38 -28.41
C LYS A 387 2.18 -19.74 -28.62
N ASN A 388 2.71 -20.35 -27.55
CA ASN A 388 3.27 -21.70 -27.56
C ASN A 388 2.19 -22.81 -27.50
N GLY A 389 0.91 -22.49 -27.72
CA GLY A 389 -0.19 -23.45 -27.80
C GLY A 389 -0.71 -23.95 -26.46
N LYS A 390 -0.30 -23.36 -25.33
CA LYS A 390 -0.74 -23.76 -24.00
C LYS A 390 -2.09 -23.14 -23.66
N LYS A 391 -2.92 -23.85 -22.91
CA LYS A 391 -4.18 -23.28 -22.41
C LYS A 391 -3.89 -22.37 -21.22
N VAL A 392 -3.94 -21.06 -21.45
CA VAL A 392 -3.70 -20.05 -20.40
C VAL A 392 -5.01 -19.43 -19.94
N VAL A 393 -5.24 -19.45 -18.63
CA VAL A 393 -6.41 -18.87 -17.97
C VAL A 393 -5.94 -17.83 -16.95
N VAL A 394 -6.33 -16.58 -17.16
CA VAL A 394 -5.94 -15.47 -16.27
C VAL A 394 -7.19 -14.88 -15.67
N LEU A 395 -7.28 -14.87 -14.36
CA LEU A 395 -8.29 -14.07 -13.68
C LEU A 395 -7.70 -12.69 -13.37
N LEU A 396 -8.31 -11.64 -13.91
CA LEU A 396 -7.87 -10.26 -13.72
C LEU A 396 -8.92 -9.46 -12.95
N GLU A 397 -8.54 -8.93 -11.79
CA GLU A 397 -9.41 -8.05 -10.99
C GLU A 397 -9.35 -6.63 -11.55
N LEU A 398 -10.30 -6.29 -12.42
CA LEU A 398 -10.38 -4.95 -13.00
C LEU A 398 -10.70 -3.89 -11.94
N LEU A 399 -11.46 -4.21 -10.89
CA LEU A 399 -11.86 -3.28 -9.82
C LEU A 399 -10.78 -3.10 -8.74
N ALA A 400 -9.53 -3.42 -9.06
CA ALA A 400 -8.37 -3.10 -8.25
C ALA A 400 -8.17 -1.57 -8.26
N ARG A 401 -8.30 -0.95 -7.09
CA ARG A 401 -8.26 0.52 -6.97
C ARG A 401 -6.91 1.08 -7.39
N PHE A 402 -6.96 2.11 -8.22
CA PHE A 402 -5.86 2.89 -8.80
C PHE A 402 -5.06 2.19 -9.91
N ASP A 403 -5.45 0.96 -10.27
CA ASP A 403 -4.82 0.16 -11.30
C ASP A 403 -5.81 -0.19 -12.44
N GLU A 404 -7.01 0.39 -12.41
CA GLU A 404 -8.12 0.01 -13.29
C GLU A 404 -7.78 0.15 -14.78
N ALA A 405 -7.26 1.31 -15.21
CA ALA A 405 -6.89 1.56 -16.60
C ALA A 405 -5.82 0.58 -17.12
N ARG A 406 -4.75 0.38 -16.33
CA ARG A 406 -3.68 -0.56 -16.69
C ARG A 406 -4.16 -2.01 -16.75
N ASN A 407 -5.09 -2.39 -15.87
CA ASN A 407 -5.68 -3.72 -15.92
C ASN A 407 -6.54 -3.91 -17.18
N ILE A 408 -7.21 -2.86 -17.68
CA ILE A 408 -7.94 -2.90 -18.95
C ILE A 408 -6.96 -3.15 -20.12
N ASP A 409 -5.88 -2.38 -20.22
CA ASP A 409 -4.88 -2.54 -21.29
C ASP A 409 -4.25 -3.95 -21.29
N ASN A 410 -3.88 -4.45 -20.10
CA ASN A 410 -3.33 -5.80 -19.95
C ASN A 410 -4.36 -6.88 -20.33
N ALA A 411 -5.64 -6.69 -20.01
CA ALA A 411 -6.69 -7.63 -20.39
C ALA A 411 -6.82 -7.75 -21.90
N GLU A 412 -6.76 -6.62 -22.61
CA GLU A 412 -6.82 -6.59 -24.06
C GLU A 412 -5.62 -7.31 -24.69
N ALA A 413 -4.41 -6.99 -24.24
CA ALA A 413 -3.18 -7.63 -24.72
C ALA A 413 -3.19 -9.17 -24.51
N LEU A 414 -3.67 -9.64 -23.35
CA LEU A 414 -3.82 -11.07 -23.06
C LEU A 414 -4.84 -11.73 -24.00
N ARG A 415 -6.01 -11.10 -24.20
CA ARG A 415 -7.07 -11.63 -25.07
C ARG A 415 -6.63 -11.74 -26.52
N GLN A 416 -5.94 -10.72 -27.04
CA GLN A 416 -5.40 -10.74 -28.40
C GLN A 416 -4.39 -11.89 -28.60
N ALA A 417 -3.70 -12.30 -27.55
CA ALA A 417 -2.77 -13.44 -27.58
C ALA A 417 -3.43 -14.83 -27.43
N GLY A 418 -4.76 -14.91 -27.31
CA GLY A 418 -5.49 -16.17 -27.13
C GLY A 418 -5.62 -16.66 -25.68
N VAL A 419 -5.27 -15.82 -24.71
CA VAL A 419 -5.45 -16.13 -23.28
C VAL A 419 -6.93 -16.02 -22.90
N LYS A 420 -7.45 -17.00 -22.15
CA LYS A 420 -8.79 -16.90 -21.55
C LYS A 420 -8.75 -15.97 -20.34
N VAL A 421 -9.13 -14.71 -20.55
CA VAL A 421 -9.23 -13.72 -19.48
C VAL A 421 -10.60 -13.81 -18.80
N ILE A 422 -10.61 -14.02 -17.49
CA ILE A 422 -11.81 -14.00 -16.65
C ILE A 422 -11.80 -12.71 -15.85
N TYR A 423 -12.87 -11.94 -16.00
CA TYR A 423 -13.10 -10.75 -15.19
C TYR A 423 -13.77 -11.16 -13.87
N GLY A 424 -13.37 -10.53 -12.76
CA GLY A 424 -13.84 -10.88 -11.41
C GLY A 424 -15.37 -11.01 -11.28
N ILE A 425 -15.82 -11.67 -10.23
CA ILE A 425 -17.26 -11.95 -10.02
C ILE A 425 -17.96 -10.67 -9.50
N PRO A 426 -19.08 -10.23 -10.09
CA PRO A 426 -19.85 -9.10 -9.57
C PRO A 426 -20.18 -9.27 -8.08
N GLY A 427 -19.86 -8.26 -7.27
CA GLY A 427 -20.09 -8.28 -5.82
C GLY A 427 -19.08 -9.08 -5.00
N LEU A 428 -18.17 -9.84 -5.63
CA LEU A 428 -17.18 -10.68 -4.94
C LEU A 428 -15.77 -10.43 -5.49
N LYS A 429 -15.00 -9.61 -4.76
CA LYS A 429 -13.62 -9.27 -5.18
C LYS A 429 -12.67 -10.43 -4.98
N VAL A 430 -11.81 -10.68 -5.95
CA VAL A 430 -10.80 -11.74 -5.87
C VAL A 430 -9.45 -11.15 -5.47
N HIS A 431 -8.90 -11.66 -4.37
CA HIS A 431 -7.67 -11.14 -3.79
C HIS A 431 -6.70 -12.27 -3.39
N CYS A 432 -6.99 -13.52 -3.75
CA CYS A 432 -6.04 -14.62 -3.63
C CYS A 432 -4.87 -14.46 -4.61
N LYS A 433 -3.71 -15.02 -4.25
CA LYS A 433 -2.52 -15.07 -5.11
C LYS A 433 -2.13 -16.50 -5.33
N LEU A 434 -2.79 -17.06 -6.34
CA LEU A 434 -2.74 -18.46 -6.68
C LEU A 434 -2.27 -18.59 -8.12
N ALA A 435 -1.34 -19.50 -8.35
CA ALA A 435 -1.00 -19.96 -9.69
C ALA A 435 -0.97 -21.49 -9.71
N LEU A 436 -1.41 -22.09 -10.80
CA LEU A 436 -1.43 -23.52 -11.03
C LEU A 436 -0.89 -23.79 -12.44
N VAL A 437 0.14 -24.61 -12.52
CA VAL A 437 0.69 -25.14 -13.78
C VAL A 437 0.37 -26.62 -13.85
N LYS A 438 -0.37 -27.05 -14.87
CA LYS A 438 -0.65 -28.46 -15.12
C LYS A 438 0.28 -28.98 -16.21
N ARG A 439 1.04 -30.02 -15.88
CA ARG A 439 2.07 -30.62 -16.73
C ARG A 439 1.83 -32.11 -16.89
N ARG A 440 1.97 -32.61 -18.11
CA ARG A 440 1.82 -34.02 -18.45
C ARG A 440 3.11 -34.78 -18.12
N GLU A 441 3.01 -35.75 -17.22
CA GLU A 441 4.11 -36.64 -16.84
C GLU A 441 3.70 -38.09 -17.08
N GLY A 442 4.15 -38.65 -18.20
CA GLY A 442 3.66 -39.93 -18.70
C GLY A 442 2.17 -39.83 -19.06
N SER A 443 1.35 -40.71 -18.48
CA SER A 443 -0.10 -40.71 -18.68
C SER A 443 -0.87 -39.78 -17.74
N GLN A 444 -0.21 -39.20 -16.73
CA GLN A 444 -0.88 -38.40 -15.70
C GLN A 444 -0.64 -36.90 -15.89
N LEU A 445 -1.64 -36.11 -15.52
CA LEU A 445 -1.53 -34.66 -15.46
C LEU A 445 -1.24 -34.26 -14.01
N LYS A 446 -0.04 -33.75 -13.74
CA LYS A 446 0.35 -33.27 -12.41
C LYS A 446 0.23 -31.76 -12.32
N GLY A 447 -0.17 -31.27 -11.15
CA GLY A 447 -0.28 -29.85 -10.87
C GLY A 447 0.85 -29.35 -9.98
N TYR A 448 1.38 -28.18 -10.33
CA TYR A 448 2.36 -27.42 -9.57
C TYR A 448 1.73 -26.11 -9.14
N VAL A 449 1.63 -25.88 -7.84
CA VAL A 449 0.87 -24.78 -7.26
C VAL A 449 1.80 -23.79 -6.59
N HIS A 450 1.51 -22.51 -6.80
CA HIS A 450 2.04 -21.42 -6.01
C HIS A 450 0.92 -20.78 -5.18
N VAL A 451 1.11 -20.66 -3.87
CA VAL A 451 0.24 -19.90 -2.96
C VAL A 451 1.04 -18.78 -2.31
N GLY A 452 0.61 -17.54 -2.49
CA GLY A 452 1.30 -16.36 -1.97
C GLY A 452 0.46 -15.48 -1.04
N THR A 453 1.14 -14.72 -0.18
CA THR A 453 0.50 -13.66 0.64
C THR A 453 0.46 -12.31 -0.09
N GLY A 454 1.36 -12.12 -1.06
CA GLY A 454 1.57 -10.89 -1.84
C GLY A 454 1.20 -11.01 -3.31
N ASN A 455 1.00 -9.88 -3.98
CA ASN A 455 0.68 -9.80 -5.41
C ASN A 455 1.84 -10.28 -6.29
N PHE A 456 1.51 -10.70 -7.51
CA PHE A 456 2.47 -11.00 -8.57
C PHE A 456 3.00 -9.73 -9.25
N ASN A 457 3.72 -8.90 -8.49
CA ASN A 457 4.26 -7.63 -8.98
C ASN A 457 5.74 -7.49 -8.55
N GLU A 458 6.61 -7.40 -9.55
CA GLU A 458 8.07 -7.39 -9.41
C GLU A 458 8.59 -6.19 -8.61
N ASP A 459 7.92 -5.04 -8.70
CA ASP A 459 8.32 -3.82 -8.00
C ASP A 459 7.92 -3.89 -6.53
N THR A 460 6.70 -4.37 -6.24
CA THR A 460 6.25 -4.54 -4.85
C THR A 460 7.07 -5.60 -4.12
N ALA A 461 7.50 -6.68 -4.80
CA ALA A 461 8.30 -7.75 -4.19
C ALA A 461 9.68 -7.30 -3.68
N LYS A 462 10.16 -6.10 -4.07
CA LYS A 462 11.40 -5.50 -3.55
C LYS A 462 11.23 -4.79 -2.21
N ILE A 463 9.99 -4.42 -1.87
CA ILE A 463 9.67 -3.59 -0.70
C ILE A 463 8.74 -4.33 0.27
N TYR A 464 7.88 -5.20 -0.24
CA TYR A 464 6.84 -5.89 0.52
C TYR A 464 7.39 -7.21 1.04
N SER A 465 7.27 -7.39 2.35
CA SER A 465 7.61 -8.65 3.01
C SER A 465 6.48 -9.65 2.79
N ASP A 466 6.70 -10.71 2.02
CA ASP A 466 5.65 -11.64 1.57
C ASP A 466 6.13 -13.09 1.49
N PHE A 467 5.27 -14.03 1.90
CA PHE A 467 5.52 -15.46 1.73
C PHE A 467 5.00 -15.96 0.38
N SER A 468 5.75 -16.90 -0.20
CA SER A 468 5.44 -17.58 -1.44
C SER A 468 5.79 -19.05 -1.28
N LEU A 469 4.79 -19.92 -1.36
CA LEU A 469 4.95 -21.36 -1.23
C LEU A 469 4.73 -22.03 -2.58
N PHE A 470 5.70 -22.81 -3.04
CA PHE A 470 5.57 -23.71 -4.17
C PHE A 470 5.40 -25.14 -3.67
N THR A 471 4.47 -25.88 -4.26
CA THR A 471 4.21 -27.27 -3.91
C THR A 471 3.75 -28.09 -5.11
N ALA A 472 4.12 -29.37 -5.13
CA ALA A 472 3.59 -30.37 -6.04
C ALA A 472 2.58 -31.31 -5.34
N ASN A 473 2.08 -30.92 -4.16
CA ASN A 473 1.09 -31.70 -3.42
C ASN A 473 -0.19 -31.84 -4.25
N ARG A 474 -0.58 -33.10 -4.50
CA ARG A 474 -1.72 -33.45 -5.34
C ARG A 474 -3.03 -32.85 -4.84
N THR A 475 -3.30 -32.93 -3.54
CA THR A 475 -4.54 -32.40 -2.95
C THR A 475 -4.59 -30.88 -3.07
N VAL A 476 -3.45 -30.20 -2.91
CA VAL A 476 -3.37 -28.74 -3.11
C VAL A 476 -3.60 -28.36 -4.57
N ALA A 477 -3.10 -29.16 -5.52
CA ALA A 477 -3.34 -28.95 -6.95
C ALA A 477 -4.82 -29.15 -7.33
N GLU A 478 -5.47 -30.19 -6.79
CA GLU A 478 -6.89 -30.44 -6.97
C GLU A 478 -7.74 -29.30 -6.37
N ASP A 479 -7.41 -28.84 -5.16
CA ASP A 479 -8.08 -27.69 -4.54
C ASP A 479 -7.89 -26.39 -5.35
N ALA A 480 -6.67 -26.13 -5.83
CA ALA A 480 -6.38 -24.96 -6.66
C ALA A 480 -7.19 -24.98 -7.96
N GLU A 481 -7.32 -26.14 -8.59
CA GLU A 481 -8.18 -26.34 -9.75
C GLU A 481 -9.65 -26.06 -9.42
N ARG A 482 -10.18 -26.59 -8.31
CA ARG A 482 -11.55 -26.30 -7.85
C ARG A 482 -11.77 -24.80 -7.62
N VAL A 483 -10.78 -24.09 -7.06
CA VAL A 483 -10.84 -22.63 -6.90
C VAL A 483 -10.93 -21.93 -8.27
N PHE A 484 -10.10 -22.31 -9.25
CA PHE A 484 -10.17 -21.73 -10.60
C PHE A 484 -11.44 -22.10 -11.36
N GLU A 485 -12.00 -23.29 -11.13
CA GLU A 485 -13.29 -23.70 -11.67
C GLU A 485 -14.44 -22.88 -11.08
N PHE A 486 -14.43 -22.68 -9.77
CA PHE A 486 -15.41 -21.83 -9.08
C PHE A 486 -15.34 -20.39 -9.58
N LEU A 487 -14.13 -19.85 -9.75
CA LEU A 487 -13.92 -18.52 -10.29
C LEU A 487 -14.42 -18.37 -11.74
N GLN A 488 -14.47 -19.46 -12.51
CA GLN A 488 -15.08 -19.50 -13.83
C GLN A 488 -16.59 -19.70 -13.78
N ASN A 489 -17.08 -20.48 -12.82
CA ASN A 489 -18.46 -20.96 -12.70
C ASN A 489 -18.96 -20.75 -11.27
N ASN A 490 -19.39 -19.53 -10.99
CA ASN A 490 -19.75 -19.05 -9.64
C ASN A 490 -20.99 -19.72 -9.00
N TYR A 491 -21.70 -20.57 -9.73
CA TYR A 491 -22.84 -21.36 -9.22
C TYR A 491 -22.42 -22.71 -8.62
N LYS A 492 -21.18 -23.17 -8.85
CA LYS A 492 -20.69 -24.41 -8.23
C LYS A 492 -20.39 -24.18 -6.75
N GLN A 493 -20.76 -25.15 -5.92
CA GLN A 493 -20.33 -25.19 -4.53
C GLN A 493 -18.81 -25.41 -4.49
N LEU A 494 -18.09 -24.55 -3.76
CA LEU A 494 -16.66 -24.69 -3.56
C LEU A 494 -16.41 -25.50 -2.30
N ASP A 495 -15.85 -26.70 -2.47
CA ASP A 495 -15.34 -27.53 -1.40
C ASP A 495 -13.85 -27.82 -1.63
N THR A 496 -13.06 -27.75 -0.57
CA THR A 496 -11.59 -27.85 -0.64
C THR A 496 -11.07 -28.56 0.60
N ASP A 497 -10.10 -29.45 0.40
CA ASP A 497 -9.61 -30.37 1.44
C ASP A 497 -8.52 -29.73 2.31
N LEU A 498 -7.55 -29.06 1.69
CA LEU A 498 -6.40 -28.43 2.35
C LEU A 498 -6.44 -26.91 2.25
N LEU A 499 -6.77 -26.35 1.08
CA LEU A 499 -6.84 -24.90 0.92
C LEU A 499 -7.97 -24.32 1.78
N LEU A 500 -7.67 -23.18 2.41
CA LEU A 500 -8.66 -22.38 3.11
C LEU A 500 -9.10 -21.27 2.17
N VAL A 501 -10.39 -21.24 1.83
CA VAL A 501 -10.94 -20.27 0.88
C VAL A 501 -12.01 -19.43 1.57
N SER A 502 -11.84 -18.11 1.54
CA SER A 502 -12.89 -17.16 1.92
C SER A 502 -13.83 -16.92 0.74
N PRO A 503 -15.13 -16.67 0.96
CA PRO A 503 -15.88 -16.65 2.24
C PRO A 503 -16.40 -18.01 2.71
N TYR A 504 -15.91 -19.11 2.15
CA TYR A 504 -16.46 -20.45 2.31
C TYR A 504 -16.06 -21.12 3.64
N ASN A 505 -14.87 -21.69 3.72
CA ASN A 505 -14.45 -22.50 4.88
C ASN A 505 -13.44 -21.79 5.80
N MET A 506 -12.80 -20.70 5.33
CA MET A 506 -11.66 -20.09 6.01
C MET A 506 -12.02 -19.58 7.41
N ARG A 507 -13.15 -18.86 7.52
CA ARG A 507 -13.60 -18.30 8.81
C ARG A 507 -13.87 -19.41 9.81
N GLU A 508 -14.77 -20.32 9.46
CA GLU A 508 -15.20 -21.42 10.33
C GLU A 508 -14.01 -22.27 10.79
N ARG A 509 -13.03 -22.49 9.90
CA ARG A 509 -11.81 -23.21 10.26
C ARG A 509 -10.99 -22.49 11.32
N PHE A 510 -10.78 -21.18 11.20
CA PHE A 510 -10.04 -20.43 12.23
C PHE A 510 -10.80 -20.33 13.54
N GLU A 511 -12.13 -20.20 13.50
CA GLU A 511 -12.95 -20.21 14.71
C GLU A 511 -12.82 -21.54 15.45
N SER A 512 -12.95 -22.66 14.73
CA SER A 512 -12.75 -24.01 15.29
C SER A 512 -11.35 -24.22 15.88
N LEU A 513 -10.30 -23.71 15.23
CA LEU A 513 -8.93 -23.80 15.75
C LEU A 513 -8.74 -22.99 17.04
N ILE A 514 -9.34 -21.81 17.14
CA ILE A 514 -9.32 -21.00 18.37
C ILE A 514 -10.08 -21.71 19.49
N ASP A 515 -11.26 -22.27 19.20
CA ASP A 515 -12.04 -23.03 20.18
C ASP A 515 -11.29 -24.28 20.69
N ASN A 516 -10.50 -24.92 19.83
CA ASN A 516 -9.65 -26.03 20.24
C ASN A 516 -8.53 -25.58 21.20
N GLU A 517 -7.89 -24.42 20.97
CA GLU A 517 -6.94 -23.86 21.93
C GLU A 517 -7.61 -23.49 23.26
N ILE A 518 -8.83 -22.95 23.22
CA ILE A 518 -9.63 -22.67 24.42
C ILE A 518 -9.87 -23.96 25.21
N LYS A 519 -10.27 -25.04 24.54
CA LYS A 519 -10.47 -26.35 25.18
C LYS A 519 -9.18 -26.86 25.81
N ASN A 520 -8.07 -26.81 25.08
CA ASN A 520 -6.76 -27.23 25.58
C ASN A 520 -6.35 -26.46 26.84
N ALA A 521 -6.53 -25.14 26.86
CA ALA A 521 -6.20 -24.31 28.02
C ALA A 521 -7.08 -24.64 29.24
N LYS A 522 -8.38 -24.86 29.03
CA LYS A 522 -9.30 -25.29 30.09
C LYS A 522 -8.96 -26.67 30.66
N ASP A 523 -8.44 -27.57 29.81
CA ASP A 523 -7.93 -28.88 30.22
C ASP A 523 -6.55 -28.79 30.93
N GLY A 524 -6.02 -27.59 31.18
CA GLY A 524 -4.69 -27.38 31.78
C GLY A 524 -3.51 -27.68 30.84
N LYS A 525 -3.77 -27.91 29.55
CA LYS A 525 -2.73 -28.15 28.54
C LYS A 525 -2.16 -26.81 28.06
N LYS A 526 -0.90 -26.84 27.62
CA LYS A 526 -0.29 -25.69 26.94
C LYS A 526 -1.11 -25.34 25.70
N ALA A 527 -1.39 -24.05 25.51
CA ALA A 527 -2.15 -23.52 24.39
C ALA A 527 -1.63 -22.12 24.00
N TYR A 528 -1.46 -21.87 22.71
CA TYR A 528 -1.09 -20.54 22.22
C TYR A 528 -1.65 -20.27 20.82
N ILE A 529 -1.86 -18.97 20.54
CA ILE A 529 -2.28 -18.46 19.23
C ILE A 529 -1.38 -17.29 18.85
N TYR A 530 -0.57 -17.45 17.80
CA TYR A 530 0.27 -16.37 17.29
C TYR A 530 -0.22 -15.93 15.91
N VAL A 531 -0.38 -14.63 15.71
CA VAL A 531 -0.94 -14.06 14.47
C VAL A 531 -0.07 -12.92 13.99
N LYS A 532 0.33 -12.98 12.72
CA LYS A 532 0.91 -11.87 11.96
C LYS A 532 -0.06 -11.50 10.85
N CYS A 533 -0.48 -10.25 10.79
CA CYS A 533 -1.33 -9.74 9.71
C CYS A 533 -1.19 -8.23 9.52
N ASN A 534 -1.77 -7.68 8.45
CA ASN A 534 -1.73 -6.24 8.21
C ASN A 534 -2.82 -5.50 8.97
N SER A 535 -3.96 -6.14 9.22
CA SER A 535 -5.05 -5.52 9.98
C SER A 535 -5.90 -6.57 10.70
N LEU A 536 -6.33 -6.22 11.91
CA LEU A 536 -7.21 -7.00 12.76
C LEU A 536 -8.42 -6.15 13.14
N THR A 537 -9.53 -6.32 12.43
CA THR A 537 -10.75 -5.51 12.63
C THR A 537 -12.04 -6.33 12.63
N ASP A 538 -11.98 -7.65 12.44
CA ASP A 538 -13.16 -8.50 12.47
C ASP A 538 -13.64 -8.71 13.91
N GLU A 539 -14.86 -8.27 14.22
CA GLU A 539 -15.39 -8.28 15.58
C GLU A 539 -15.57 -9.69 16.15
N ARG A 540 -15.96 -10.66 15.30
CA ARG A 540 -16.16 -12.06 15.71
C ARG A 540 -14.84 -12.72 16.05
N MET A 541 -13.82 -12.57 15.20
CA MET A 541 -12.47 -13.07 15.49
C MET A 541 -11.87 -12.42 16.75
N ILE A 542 -12.04 -11.11 16.93
CA ILE A 542 -11.55 -10.40 18.13
C ILE A 542 -12.29 -10.89 19.38
N GLY A 543 -13.60 -11.10 19.31
CA GLY A 543 -14.38 -11.68 20.40
C GLY A 543 -13.90 -13.07 20.80
N LEU A 544 -13.53 -13.91 19.84
CA LEU A 544 -12.93 -15.23 20.09
C LEU A 544 -11.54 -15.14 20.73
N LEU A 545 -10.70 -14.20 20.29
CA LEU A 545 -9.40 -13.97 20.92
C LEU A 545 -9.55 -13.52 22.40
N TYR A 546 -10.54 -12.68 22.72
CA TYR A 546 -10.83 -12.33 24.11
C TYR A 546 -11.29 -13.55 24.92
N LYS A 547 -12.14 -14.41 24.35
CA LYS A 547 -12.52 -15.68 25.01
C LYS A 547 -11.31 -16.60 25.23
N ALA A 548 -10.40 -16.69 24.26
CA ALA A 548 -9.16 -17.43 24.36
C ALA A 548 -8.27 -16.90 25.49
N SER A 549 -8.10 -15.58 25.57
CA SER A 549 -7.36 -14.94 26.66
C SER A 549 -7.94 -15.28 28.03
N LYS A 550 -9.27 -15.17 28.20
CA LYS A 550 -9.95 -15.50 29.46
C LYS A 550 -9.81 -16.96 29.86
N ALA A 551 -9.69 -17.86 28.89
CA ALA A 551 -9.47 -19.28 29.13
C ALA A 551 -8.01 -19.65 29.47
N GLY A 552 -7.08 -18.68 29.46
CA GLY A 552 -5.66 -18.91 29.74
C GLY A 552 -4.79 -19.15 28.49
N VAL A 553 -5.34 -19.01 27.28
CA VAL A 553 -4.56 -19.17 26.04
C VAL A 553 -3.61 -17.98 25.86
N ARG A 554 -2.32 -18.25 25.61
CA ARG A 554 -1.34 -17.21 25.33
C ARG A 554 -1.49 -16.69 23.90
N VAL A 555 -1.83 -15.42 23.73
CA VAL A 555 -2.01 -14.80 22.41
C VAL A 555 -0.92 -13.77 22.12
N ARG A 556 -0.32 -13.82 20.93
CA ARG A 556 0.74 -12.89 20.48
C ARG A 556 0.43 -12.39 19.08
N LEU A 557 0.35 -11.07 18.90
CA LEU A 557 -0.12 -10.45 17.66
C LEU A 557 0.93 -9.49 17.09
N ILE A 558 1.32 -9.68 15.83
CA ILE A 558 2.14 -8.72 15.06
C ILE A 558 1.21 -8.10 14.03
N VAL A 559 0.70 -6.90 14.29
CA VAL A 559 -0.26 -6.19 13.43
C VAL A 559 0.33 -4.86 13.00
N ARG A 560 0.72 -4.75 11.72
CA ARG A 560 1.34 -3.51 11.20
C ARG A 560 0.36 -2.33 11.17
N GLY A 561 -0.83 -2.56 10.61
CA GLY A 561 -1.82 -1.52 10.33
C GLY A 561 -2.85 -1.34 11.44
N ALA A 562 -4.14 -1.32 11.06
CA ALA A 562 -5.23 -1.11 12.01
C ALA A 562 -5.49 -2.37 12.85
N CYS A 563 -5.46 -2.20 14.17
CA CYS A 563 -5.84 -3.19 15.18
C CYS A 563 -6.97 -2.64 16.04
N CYS A 564 -8.17 -3.24 15.97
CA CYS A 564 -9.32 -2.89 16.81
C CYS A 564 -9.34 -3.68 18.13
N LEU A 565 -8.48 -4.69 18.27
CA LEU A 565 -8.30 -5.43 19.52
C LEU A 565 -7.52 -4.57 20.52
N MET A 566 -7.95 -4.55 21.78
CA MET A 566 -7.25 -3.88 22.87
C MET A 566 -6.50 -4.93 23.69
N PRO A 567 -5.16 -5.01 23.58
CA PRO A 567 -4.37 -5.97 24.33
C PRO A 567 -4.21 -5.52 25.79
N GLU A 568 -3.92 -6.46 26.68
CA GLU A 568 -3.53 -6.20 28.09
C GLU A 568 -4.58 -5.44 28.94
N VAL A 569 -5.86 -5.53 28.58
CA VAL A 569 -6.97 -4.98 29.39
C VAL A 569 -7.33 -5.98 30.49
N LYS A 570 -7.24 -5.54 31.75
CA LYS A 570 -7.49 -6.36 32.94
C LYS A 570 -8.84 -7.09 32.88
N GLY A 571 -8.84 -8.41 33.04
CA GLY A 571 -10.04 -9.25 33.02
C GLY A 571 -10.66 -9.47 31.64
N LEU A 572 -10.03 -9.01 30.56
CA LEU A 572 -10.51 -9.16 29.19
C LEU A 572 -9.43 -9.76 28.27
N SER A 573 -8.23 -9.19 28.28
CA SER A 573 -7.14 -9.50 27.35
C SER A 573 -5.78 -9.62 28.04
N ASP A 574 -5.76 -10.04 29.32
CA ASP A 574 -4.56 -10.20 30.15
C ASP A 574 -3.47 -11.08 29.49
N ASN A 575 -3.87 -12.08 28.70
CA ASN A 575 -2.96 -13.01 28.02
C ASN A 575 -2.65 -12.61 26.57
N ILE A 576 -3.16 -11.47 26.09
CA ILE A 576 -2.94 -10.97 24.73
C ILE A 576 -1.91 -9.85 24.74
N ARG A 577 -0.81 -10.05 24.01
CA ARG A 577 0.15 -8.99 23.69
C ARG A 577 0.15 -8.72 22.20
N ALA A 578 0.26 -7.45 21.83
CA ALA A 578 0.25 -7.04 20.43
C ALA A 578 1.30 -5.95 20.16
N ILE A 579 2.08 -6.14 19.10
CA ILE A 579 3.09 -5.21 18.62
C ILE A 579 2.85 -4.85 17.16
N SER A 580 3.40 -3.73 16.72
CA SER A 580 3.47 -3.31 15.33
C SER A 580 4.92 -3.05 14.94
N ILE A 581 5.34 -3.55 13.78
CA ILE A 581 6.68 -3.30 13.22
C ILE A 581 6.49 -2.47 11.94
N VAL A 582 7.13 -1.30 11.91
CA VAL A 582 7.24 -0.42 10.73
C VAL A 582 8.72 -0.12 10.56
N ASP A 583 9.26 -0.42 9.38
CA ASP A 583 10.70 -0.33 9.07
C ASP A 583 10.87 -0.22 7.54
N LYS A 584 12.10 -0.35 7.03
CA LYS A 584 12.49 -0.29 5.60
C LYS A 584 11.56 -1.10 4.68
N TYR A 585 11.29 -2.35 5.02
CA TYR A 585 10.37 -3.20 4.27
C TYR A 585 8.95 -3.11 4.84
N LEU A 586 7.98 -3.09 3.94
CA LEU A 586 6.58 -3.09 4.29
C LEU A 586 6.16 -4.50 4.74
N GLU A 587 5.97 -4.69 6.05
CA GLU A 587 5.52 -5.96 6.63
C GLU A 587 4.14 -6.37 6.09
N HIS A 588 4.07 -7.21 5.05
CA HIS A 588 2.81 -7.54 4.35
C HIS A 588 2.35 -8.99 4.54
N ALA A 589 3.26 -9.90 4.86
CA ALA A 589 3.03 -11.31 5.02
C ALA A 589 2.04 -11.60 6.15
N ARG A 590 1.18 -12.61 5.94
CA ARG A 590 0.26 -13.10 6.97
C ARG A 590 0.63 -14.52 7.36
N LEU A 591 0.74 -14.75 8.66
CA LEU A 591 1.11 -16.02 9.26
C LEU A 591 0.26 -16.25 10.51
N ILE A 592 -0.29 -17.44 10.65
CA ILE A 592 -1.03 -17.84 11.86
C ILE A 592 -0.43 -19.14 12.37
N LEU A 593 -0.15 -19.20 13.68
CA LEU A 593 0.37 -20.37 14.37
C LEU A 593 -0.56 -20.75 15.53
N PHE A 594 -0.90 -22.03 15.61
CA PHE A 594 -1.64 -22.64 16.72
C PHE A 594 -0.81 -23.74 17.35
N TYR A 595 -0.81 -23.86 18.69
CA TYR A 595 -0.07 -24.92 19.37
C TYR A 595 -0.66 -26.31 19.15
N ASN A 596 -1.99 -26.40 19.15
CA ASN A 596 -2.81 -27.55 18.81
C ASN A 596 -2.38 -28.83 19.55
N GLY A 597 -2.26 -28.73 20.89
CA GLY A 597 -1.90 -29.86 21.76
C GLY A 597 -0.51 -30.44 21.51
N GLY A 598 0.43 -29.63 21.00
CA GLY A 598 1.80 -30.04 20.65
C GLY A 598 1.98 -30.44 19.18
N LYS A 599 0.88 -30.59 18.42
CA LYS A 599 0.91 -30.77 16.97
C LYS A 599 0.67 -29.41 16.30
N GLU A 600 1.67 -28.54 16.41
CA GLU A 600 1.56 -27.16 15.98
C GLU A 600 1.13 -27.05 14.51
N LYS A 601 0.31 -26.05 14.21
CA LYS A 601 -0.20 -25.78 12.86
C LYS A 601 0.18 -24.37 12.43
N ALA A 602 0.79 -24.26 11.26
CA ALA A 602 1.13 -22.98 10.64
C ALA A 602 0.29 -22.76 9.37
N PHE A 603 -0.12 -21.52 9.13
CA PHE A 603 -0.88 -21.13 7.95
C PHE A 603 -0.31 -19.84 7.36
N ILE A 604 -0.14 -19.81 6.04
CA ILE A 604 0.06 -18.55 5.29
C ILE A 604 -1.20 -18.26 4.48
N LEU A 605 -1.53 -16.99 4.30
CA LEU A 605 -2.79 -16.59 3.69
C LEU A 605 -2.73 -15.20 3.02
N SER A 606 -3.58 -14.99 2.02
CA SER A 606 -3.76 -13.67 1.40
C SER A 606 -4.68 -12.74 2.22
N ALA A 607 -5.50 -13.30 3.11
CA ALA A 607 -6.48 -12.57 3.91
C ALA A 607 -5.93 -11.98 5.22
N ASP A 608 -6.31 -10.74 5.50
CA ASP A 608 -6.26 -10.20 6.86
C ASP A 608 -7.47 -10.65 7.68
N TRP A 609 -7.42 -10.49 9.00
CA TRP A 609 -8.58 -10.70 9.88
C TRP A 609 -9.47 -9.45 9.89
N MET A 610 -10.05 -9.15 8.73
CA MET A 610 -11.10 -8.16 8.52
C MET A 610 -12.35 -8.83 7.96
N THR A 611 -13.54 -8.33 8.30
CA THR A 611 -14.81 -8.91 7.83
C THR A 611 -14.91 -9.02 6.31
N ARG A 612 -14.40 -8.02 5.58
CA ARG A 612 -14.38 -8.08 4.11
C ARG A 612 -13.50 -9.21 3.56
N ASN A 613 -12.40 -9.52 4.22
CA ASN A 613 -11.44 -10.55 3.76
C ASN A 613 -11.89 -11.95 4.16
N LEU A 614 -12.59 -12.10 5.28
CA LEU A 614 -13.09 -13.40 5.73
C LEU A 614 -14.48 -13.75 5.19
N SER A 615 -15.26 -12.77 4.71
CA SER A 615 -16.67 -12.98 4.36
C SER A 615 -17.14 -12.34 3.05
N ARG A 616 -16.34 -11.52 2.37
CA ARG A 616 -16.80 -10.79 1.16
C ARG A 616 -15.78 -10.78 0.02
N ARG A 617 -14.73 -11.59 0.10
CA ARG A 617 -13.66 -11.68 -0.89
C ARG A 617 -13.25 -13.12 -1.08
N VAL A 618 -12.79 -13.45 -2.29
CA VAL A 618 -12.07 -14.70 -2.53
C VAL A 618 -10.63 -14.51 -2.09
N GLU A 619 -10.28 -15.16 -0.99
CA GLU A 619 -8.94 -15.17 -0.40
C GLU A 619 -8.53 -16.63 -0.19
N VAL A 620 -7.24 -16.92 -0.29
CA VAL A 620 -6.72 -18.29 -0.14
C VAL A 620 -5.68 -18.31 0.97
N GLY A 621 -5.73 -19.35 1.80
CA GLY A 621 -4.70 -19.72 2.74
C GLY A 621 -4.37 -21.21 2.62
N ILE A 622 -3.21 -21.60 3.14
CA ILE A 622 -2.73 -22.99 3.07
C ILE A 622 -2.11 -23.39 4.41
N PRO A 623 -2.48 -24.56 4.97
CA PRO A 623 -1.75 -25.17 6.09
C PRO A 623 -0.39 -25.67 5.62
N ILE A 624 0.64 -25.42 6.43
CA ILE A 624 1.99 -25.91 6.17
C ILE A 624 2.14 -27.32 6.73
N GLN A 625 2.40 -28.28 5.86
CA GLN A 625 2.57 -29.69 6.21
C GLN A 625 4.04 -30.06 6.46
N ASP A 626 4.96 -29.44 5.71
CA ASP A 626 6.40 -29.67 5.85
C ASP A 626 6.92 -29.10 7.18
N LYS A 627 7.59 -29.95 7.96
CA LYS A 627 8.10 -29.59 9.31
C LYS A 627 9.25 -28.58 9.24
N THR A 628 10.07 -28.61 8.21
CA THR A 628 11.20 -27.70 7.99
C THR A 628 10.68 -26.30 7.68
N ILE A 629 9.68 -26.20 6.80
CA ILE A 629 9.00 -24.93 6.48
C ILE A 629 8.26 -24.40 7.70
N LEU A 630 7.55 -25.26 8.44
CA LEU A 630 6.86 -24.88 9.68
C LEU A 630 7.83 -24.28 10.70
N ASN A 631 8.98 -24.92 10.93
CA ASN A 631 10.01 -24.41 11.83
C ASN A 631 10.61 -23.09 11.34
N THR A 632 10.81 -22.94 10.02
CA THR A 632 11.27 -21.68 9.40
C THR A 632 10.29 -20.53 9.66
N LEU A 633 8.97 -20.77 9.53
CA LEU A 633 7.94 -19.78 9.83
C LEU A 633 7.85 -19.44 11.32
N LYS A 634 8.02 -20.43 12.20
CA LYS A 634 8.11 -20.19 13.66
C LYS A 634 9.30 -19.32 14.02
N ASN A 635 10.47 -19.62 13.46
CA ASN A 635 11.68 -18.80 13.65
C ASN A 635 11.48 -17.40 13.11
N THR A 636 10.85 -17.26 11.94
CA THR A 636 10.50 -15.97 11.36
C THR A 636 9.61 -15.15 12.30
N PHE A 637 8.53 -15.75 12.83
CA PHE A 637 7.67 -15.09 13.81
C PHE A 637 8.43 -14.73 15.09
N SER A 638 9.27 -15.64 15.61
CA SER A 638 10.05 -15.44 16.83
C SER A 638 11.05 -14.28 16.70
N ILE A 639 11.78 -14.20 15.58
CA ILE A 639 12.72 -13.11 15.28
C ILE A 639 11.98 -11.76 15.25
N GLN A 640 10.82 -11.71 14.58
CA GLN A 640 10.00 -10.49 14.54
C GLN A 640 9.42 -10.14 15.91
N TRP A 641 8.99 -11.12 16.69
CA TRP A 641 8.46 -10.92 18.03
C TRP A 641 9.50 -10.37 19.01
N LYS A 642 10.77 -10.71 18.81
CA LYS A 642 11.91 -10.24 19.61
C LYS A 642 12.44 -8.87 19.16
N ASP A 643 11.82 -8.22 18.19
CA ASP A 643 12.28 -6.90 17.74
C ASP A 643 12.20 -5.88 18.88
N LYS A 644 13.32 -5.18 19.12
CA LYS A 644 13.46 -4.14 20.16
C LYS A 644 13.81 -2.76 19.59
N VAL A 645 13.98 -2.66 18.27
CA VAL A 645 14.43 -1.43 17.59
C VAL A 645 13.26 -0.72 16.93
N LYS A 646 12.43 -1.49 16.20
CA LYS A 646 11.34 -1.01 15.34
C LYS A 646 9.97 -1.50 15.80
N ALA A 647 9.88 -2.43 16.75
CA ALA A 647 8.61 -2.81 17.35
C ALA A 647 8.03 -1.69 18.24
N ARG A 648 6.73 -1.42 18.07
CA ARG A 648 5.92 -0.53 18.91
C ARG A 648 4.81 -1.32 19.60
N ASN A 649 4.44 -0.91 20.82
CA ASN A 649 3.31 -1.47 21.54
C ASN A 649 1.96 -1.01 20.95
N LEU A 650 0.98 -1.92 20.96
CA LEU A 650 -0.42 -1.63 20.58
C LEU A 650 -1.37 -1.54 21.79
N ASN A 651 -0.82 -1.61 23.01
CA ASN A 651 -1.54 -1.31 24.24
C ASN A 651 -1.93 0.17 24.26
N LEU A 652 -3.17 0.49 24.66
CA LEU A 652 -3.69 1.86 24.64
C LEU A 652 -2.98 2.80 25.62
N GLU A 653 -2.40 2.29 26.71
CA GLU A 653 -1.69 3.11 27.70
C GLU A 653 -0.32 3.59 27.18
N VAL A 654 0.32 2.77 26.34
CA VAL A 654 1.68 2.99 25.82
C VAL A 654 1.71 2.90 24.28
N ILE A 655 0.61 3.29 23.62
CA ILE A 655 0.44 3.10 22.19
C ILE A 655 1.56 3.80 21.41
N ASN A 656 2.10 3.13 20.40
CA ASN A 656 3.20 3.65 19.57
C ASN A 656 4.54 3.89 20.31
N GLN A 657 4.64 3.60 21.60
CA GLN A 657 5.92 3.56 22.30
C GLN A 657 6.72 2.32 21.86
N ARG A 658 8.04 2.47 21.74
CA ARG A 658 8.93 1.35 21.40
C ARG A 658 8.88 0.27 22.48
N VAL A 659 9.07 -0.97 22.09
CA VAL A 659 9.18 -2.08 23.04
C VAL A 659 10.53 -1.98 23.77
N SER A 660 10.51 -1.60 25.05
CA SER A 660 11.72 -1.51 25.87
C SER A 660 12.33 -2.90 26.18
N PRO A 661 13.64 -2.96 26.49
CA PRO A 661 14.24 -4.11 27.16
C PRO A 661 13.53 -4.38 28.49
N SER A 662 13.45 -5.65 28.90
CA SER A 662 12.79 -6.01 30.15
C SER A 662 13.68 -5.81 31.38
N SER A 663 14.99 -5.63 31.18
CA SER A 663 15.98 -5.30 32.21
C SER A 663 17.13 -4.45 31.62
N PRO A 664 17.74 -3.53 32.38
CA PRO A 664 18.98 -2.83 32.00
C PRO A 664 20.20 -3.77 31.87
N ASP A 665 20.17 -4.93 32.57
CA ASP A 665 21.27 -5.91 32.63
C ASP A 665 21.17 -7.02 31.56
N GLU A 666 20.12 -7.00 30.74
CA GLU A 666 20.05 -7.87 29.58
C GLU A 666 21.00 -7.32 28.50
N THR A 667 22.15 -7.97 28.31
CA THR A 667 22.98 -7.86 27.09
C THR A 667 22.26 -8.44 25.87
N ASP A 668 20.94 -8.24 25.77
CA ASP A 668 20.10 -8.74 24.71
C ASP A 668 20.31 -7.78 23.53
N LEU A 669 21.15 -8.21 22.59
CA LEU A 669 21.46 -7.52 21.35
C LEU A 669 20.20 -6.86 20.80
N GLN A 670 20.22 -5.53 20.62
CA GLN A 670 19.11 -4.76 20.05
C GLN A 670 18.71 -5.37 18.69
N THR A 671 17.72 -6.27 18.73
CA THR A 671 17.38 -7.08 17.56
C THR A 671 16.50 -6.23 16.65
N ARG A 672 17.00 -5.89 15.47
CA ARG A 672 16.20 -5.34 14.37
C ARG A 672 15.78 -6.48 13.45
N SER A 673 14.49 -6.80 13.47
CA SER A 673 13.97 -8.03 12.88
C SER A 673 14.26 -8.17 11.40
N GLN A 674 14.18 -7.10 10.60
CA GLN A 674 14.43 -7.20 9.15
C GLN A 674 15.89 -7.54 8.83
N VAL A 675 16.85 -7.03 9.61
CA VAL A 675 18.28 -7.38 9.46
C VAL A 675 18.52 -8.81 9.95
N ALA A 676 17.96 -9.17 11.11
CA ALA A 676 18.08 -10.51 11.66
C ALA A 676 17.45 -11.58 10.75
N LEU A 677 16.34 -11.27 10.07
CA LEU A 677 15.70 -12.16 9.10
C LEU A 677 16.56 -12.36 7.85
N TYR A 678 17.18 -11.30 7.31
CA TYR A 678 18.10 -11.44 6.20
C TYR A 678 19.25 -12.39 6.55
N ASN A 679 19.89 -12.19 7.71
CA ASN A 679 20.97 -13.04 8.19
C ASN A 679 20.52 -14.48 8.46
N PHE A 680 19.30 -14.67 8.97
CA PHE A 680 18.71 -15.99 9.18
C PHE A 680 18.51 -16.75 7.86
N TYR A 681 18.02 -16.09 6.81
CA TYR A 681 17.90 -16.74 5.49
C TYR A 681 19.27 -16.96 4.84
N ALA A 682 20.23 -16.05 5.04
CA ALA A 682 21.58 -16.21 4.54
C ALA A 682 22.30 -17.42 5.16
N SER A 683 22.17 -17.64 6.47
CA SER A 683 22.78 -18.79 7.15
C SER A 683 22.15 -20.13 6.76
N GLN A 684 20.85 -20.14 6.41
CA GLN A 684 20.20 -21.32 5.83
C GLN A 684 20.81 -21.70 4.47
N ASN A 685 21.27 -20.72 3.69
CA ASN A 685 21.94 -20.98 2.41
C ASN A 685 23.34 -21.56 2.59
N GLU A 686 24.07 -21.14 3.64
CA GLU A 686 25.42 -21.64 3.94
C GLU A 686 25.37 -23.07 4.47
N THR A 687 24.39 -23.39 5.30
CA THR A 687 24.24 -24.74 5.91
C THR A 687 23.83 -25.82 4.89
N GLN A 688 23.37 -25.43 3.69
CA GLN A 688 22.96 -26.36 2.62
C GLN A 688 23.98 -26.47 1.47
N LYS A 689 25.06 -25.69 1.48
CA LYS A 689 26.23 -25.89 0.61
C LYS A 689 27.11 -26.98 1.18
#